data_AF-A0A7S4G9K1-F1
#
_entry.id   AF-A0A7S4G9K1-F1
#
_cell.length_a   1.000
_cell.length_b   1.000
_cell.length_c   1.000
_cell.angle_alpha   90.00
_cell.angle_beta   90.00
_cell.angle_gamma   90.00
#
_symmetry.space_group_name_H-M   'P 1'
#
loop_
_entity.id
_entity.type
_entity.pdbx_description
1 polymer ?
#
loop_
_entity_poly.entity_id
_entity_poly.type
_entity_poly.pdbx_seq_one_letter_code
_entity_poly.pdbx_strand_id
1 'polypeptide(L)'
;IFFRIHLSSIMAGLGDSFSRGQSAAASFNKVPVDIYRLESACATHSKGTKEDVVPVLVEVPRGTPNKYELEKDWGLLALDRVLHSSVFYPGDYGFVPNTLCGDGDPIDVLILSNYALTPGVVADARIVGVMDMEDEKGQDQKLIAVVEKDPRSKTIQDLSDLPNHAMKEIEHFFANYKGLENKKGAKKWAKVKGFYGKERAMQDLRESYVLYEQHQNAQKEKDEAQGKKITEVVEEHFVDYHHAPRDLFGVTRAGAAPRYDRFPEIVQAYIECPKGANNKYEFDENTGCNKLDRVLHSAVFYPYDYGFVPSTLCGDGDPLDILVLSTFSLAPGTFVDARVIGVLDMADEKGEDAKLLAVVDADPRFDEISDLSDIQEHVKIEIQHFFETYKSLEKNKWSKVMGWRDKREAIKEVSESAATYDREAAKEFLNVPKLYHLEIGVDSPAIVNAIVECPKGSSNKYKFCKEVGQLKLDRVFHSSAFYPGNYGFIPQTLGSDGNPMDCLILSGYPLHFGCAVSVRPVAMMNVVDERGPDTKIIAVPVKEPRLAEIQDLEDIPAHVKEEIHNFFIHYKDLEDTTSFTRVTGWSGREEALATVHRGNEWFYLFGQRMDDAEAKVYALEQDKAHMRKEMSTMQATCAELKTKMEALEAKLSK
;
A
#
# COMPACT_ATOMS: atom_id res chain seq x y z
N ILE A 1 39.36 -6.85 -36.14
CA ILE A 1 39.49 -5.89 -37.27
C ILE A 1 38.41 -6.07 -38.36
N PHE A 2 37.52 -7.08 -38.28
CA PHE A 2 36.35 -7.18 -39.17
C PHE A 2 34.99 -6.80 -38.53
N PHE A 3 34.99 -6.18 -37.34
CA PHE A 3 33.76 -5.81 -36.61
C PHE A 3 33.63 -4.30 -36.31
N ARG A 4 34.46 -3.46 -36.96
CA ARG A 4 34.53 -2.00 -36.69
C ARG A 4 34.20 -1.12 -37.91
N ILE A 5 33.59 -1.68 -38.96
CA ILE A 5 33.35 -0.99 -40.26
C ILE A 5 31.84 -0.90 -40.64
N HIS A 6 30.90 -1.27 -39.76
CA HIS A 6 29.46 -1.22 -40.11
C HIS A 6 28.58 -0.27 -39.30
N LEU A 7 29.14 0.57 -38.43
CA LEU A 7 28.38 1.59 -37.68
C LEU A 7 28.60 3.03 -38.15
N SER A 8 29.51 3.27 -39.11
CA SER A 8 29.83 4.60 -39.62
C SER A 8 29.12 4.98 -40.93
N SER A 9 28.28 4.11 -41.50
CA SER A 9 27.58 4.36 -42.79
C SER A 9 26.09 4.69 -42.65
N ILE A 10 25.50 4.65 -41.43
CA ILE A 10 24.08 4.96 -41.21
C ILE A 10 23.88 6.36 -40.60
N MET A 11 24.93 6.97 -40.03
CA MET A 11 24.89 8.28 -39.37
C MET A 11 25.23 9.49 -40.28
N ALA A 12 25.13 9.35 -41.61
CA ALA A 12 25.47 10.41 -42.56
C ALA A 12 24.28 10.91 -43.42
N GLY A 13 23.04 10.64 -43.01
CA GLY A 13 21.85 10.91 -43.82
C GLY A 13 20.81 11.89 -43.25
N LEU A 14 21.04 12.51 -42.08
CA LEU A 14 20.04 13.37 -41.41
C LEU A 14 20.64 14.68 -40.90
N GLY A 15 21.42 15.36 -41.74
CA GLY A 15 21.82 16.74 -41.55
C GLY A 15 21.02 17.65 -42.48
N ASP A 16 19.91 18.21 -41.97
CA ASP A 16 19.39 19.55 -42.26
C ASP A 16 17.89 19.64 -41.96
N SER A 17 17.55 20.00 -40.72
CA SER A 17 16.31 20.73 -40.36
C SER A 17 16.23 20.92 -38.83
N PHE A 18 17.21 21.62 -38.25
CA PHE A 18 17.07 22.16 -36.88
C PHE A 18 17.22 23.68 -36.92
N SER A 19 16.14 24.34 -37.31
CA SER A 19 15.89 25.71 -36.88
C SER A 19 14.40 25.96 -36.81
N ARG A 20 13.92 26.28 -35.60
CA ARG A 20 12.54 26.65 -35.20
C ARG A 20 11.60 25.47 -34.93
N GLY A 21 11.42 25.17 -33.65
CA GLY A 21 10.33 24.37 -33.12
C GLY A 21 10.12 24.69 -31.64
N GLN A 22 8.91 25.12 -31.30
CA GLN A 22 8.45 25.52 -29.98
C GLN A 22 8.59 24.38 -28.95
N SER A 23 8.62 24.74 -27.66
CA SER A 23 8.54 23.84 -26.52
C SER A 23 7.35 22.88 -26.67
N ALA A 24 7.62 21.63 -27.03
CA ALA A 24 6.67 20.56 -26.84
C ALA A 24 6.87 20.06 -25.41
N ALA A 25 6.00 20.50 -24.49
CA ALA A 25 5.78 19.76 -23.25
C ALA A 25 5.41 18.34 -23.67
N ALA A 26 6.22 17.35 -23.28
CA ALA A 26 5.90 15.95 -23.50
C ALA A 26 4.57 15.68 -22.78
N SER A 27 3.48 15.62 -23.54
CA SER A 27 2.21 15.15 -23.02
C SER A 27 2.39 13.67 -22.71
N PHE A 28 2.62 13.35 -21.45
CA PHE A 28 2.47 11.98 -20.96
C PHE A 28 1.07 11.53 -21.37
N ASN A 29 1.00 10.53 -22.25
CA ASN A 29 -0.28 9.92 -22.60
C ASN A 29 -0.84 9.33 -21.31
N LYS A 30 -1.87 9.98 -20.75
CA LYS A 30 -2.68 9.46 -19.65
C LYS A 30 -3.29 8.16 -20.14
N VAL A 31 -2.69 7.02 -19.80
CA VAL A 31 -3.37 5.73 -19.90
C VAL A 31 -4.45 5.75 -18.81
N PRO A 32 -5.74 5.69 -19.14
CA PRO A 32 -6.78 5.61 -18.12
C PRO A 32 -6.58 4.29 -17.38
N VAL A 33 -6.04 4.35 -16.17
CA VAL A 33 -5.99 3.19 -15.29
C VAL A 33 -7.32 3.16 -14.57
N ASP A 34 -8.04 2.05 -14.70
CA ASP A 34 -9.21 1.79 -13.87
C ASP A 34 -8.74 1.39 -12.46
N ILE A 35 -8.37 2.39 -11.67
CA ILE A 35 -7.81 2.23 -10.31
C ILE A 35 -8.78 1.57 -9.34
N TYR A 36 -10.08 1.59 -9.67
CA TYR A 36 -11.15 1.00 -8.86
C TYR A 36 -11.37 -0.45 -9.21
N ARG A 37 -10.64 -0.98 -10.19
CA ARG A 37 -10.70 -2.37 -10.61
C ARG A 37 -9.71 -3.23 -9.85
N LEU A 38 -10.23 -4.22 -9.15
CA LEU A 38 -9.46 -5.41 -8.79
C LEU A 38 -9.67 -6.47 -9.89
N GLU A 39 -8.62 -6.79 -10.64
CA GLU A 39 -8.72 -7.68 -11.83
C GLU A 39 -8.80 -9.17 -11.50
N SER A 40 -8.60 -9.59 -10.25
CA SER A 40 -8.60 -11.00 -9.86
C SER A 40 -9.92 -11.51 -9.29
N ALA A 41 -10.02 -12.82 -9.11
CA ALA A 41 -11.20 -13.53 -8.58
C ALA A 41 -11.60 -13.07 -7.17
N CYS A 42 -10.85 -12.18 -6.53
CA CYS A 42 -11.29 -11.51 -5.32
C CYS A 42 -12.41 -10.49 -5.57
N ALA A 43 -12.58 -9.97 -6.80
CA ALA A 43 -13.67 -9.08 -7.19
C ALA A 43 -15.03 -9.79 -7.35
N THR A 44 -15.03 -11.11 -7.46
CA THR A 44 -16.23 -11.91 -7.67
C THR A 44 -16.24 -13.03 -6.65
N HIS A 45 -17.26 -13.08 -5.79
CA HIS A 45 -17.51 -14.14 -4.79
C HIS A 45 -16.81 -15.46 -5.14
N SER A 46 -15.62 -15.69 -4.56
CA SER A 46 -14.97 -17.00 -4.69
C SER A 46 -15.94 -18.04 -4.16
N LYS A 47 -16.00 -19.24 -4.76
CA LYS A 47 -16.93 -20.29 -4.32
C LYS A 47 -16.81 -20.53 -2.81
N GLY A 48 -17.86 -20.16 -2.06
CA GLY A 48 -17.91 -20.31 -0.60
C GLY A 48 -17.83 -18.99 0.19
N THR A 49 -17.54 -17.85 -0.44
CA THR A 49 -17.71 -16.54 0.19
C THR A 49 -19.20 -16.19 0.29
N LYS A 50 -19.62 -15.71 1.45
CA LYS A 50 -21.00 -15.30 1.67
C LYS A 50 -21.27 -14.04 0.84
N GLU A 51 -22.49 -13.89 0.32
CA GLU A 51 -22.86 -12.77 -0.56
C GLU A 51 -22.53 -11.41 0.06
N ASP A 52 -22.62 -11.32 1.39
CA ASP A 52 -22.41 -10.15 2.23
C ASP A 52 -20.96 -9.89 2.63
N VAL A 53 -20.00 -10.69 2.19
CA VAL A 53 -18.57 -10.45 2.46
C VAL A 53 -17.92 -9.90 1.19
N VAL A 54 -17.35 -8.71 1.28
CA VAL A 54 -16.74 -8.00 0.15
C VAL A 54 -15.30 -7.57 0.46
N PRO A 55 -14.41 -7.50 -0.55
CA PRO A 55 -13.12 -6.85 -0.37
C PRO A 55 -13.31 -5.34 -0.24
N VAL A 56 -12.62 -4.73 0.72
CA VAL A 56 -12.58 -3.28 0.91
C VAL A 56 -11.13 -2.84 0.86
N LEU A 57 -10.80 -1.87 -0.01
CA LEU A 57 -9.51 -1.18 0.04
C LEU A 57 -9.58 -0.14 1.15
N VAL A 58 -8.77 -0.29 2.19
CA VAL A 58 -8.74 0.64 3.32
C VAL A 58 -7.90 1.85 2.97
N GLU A 59 -8.46 3.05 3.07
CA GLU A 59 -7.73 4.31 2.83
C GLU A 59 -7.39 5.00 4.15
N VAL A 60 -8.37 5.07 5.07
CA VAL A 60 -8.23 5.78 6.33
C VAL A 60 -8.34 4.83 7.51
N PRO A 61 -7.25 4.60 8.26
CA PRO A 61 -7.30 3.80 9.48
C PRO A 61 -8.23 4.38 10.53
N ARG A 62 -8.84 3.52 11.34
CA ARG A 62 -9.55 3.92 12.56
C ARG A 62 -8.63 4.74 13.47
N GLY A 63 -9.18 5.79 14.08
CA GLY A 63 -8.49 6.57 15.11
C GLY A 63 -7.51 7.61 14.59
N THR A 64 -7.48 7.87 13.27
CA THR A 64 -6.72 8.96 12.67
C THR A 64 -7.64 10.12 12.23
N PRO A 65 -7.15 11.37 12.23
CA PRO A 65 -7.83 12.51 11.60
C PRO A 65 -7.28 12.79 10.20
N ASN A 66 -6.27 12.03 9.75
CA ASN A 66 -5.71 12.15 8.41
C ASN A 66 -6.59 11.40 7.42
N LYS A 67 -7.28 12.11 6.55
CA LYS A 67 -8.07 11.52 5.49
C LYS A 67 -7.18 11.30 4.27
N TYR A 68 -6.84 10.06 4.01
CA TYR A 68 -6.22 9.62 2.78
C TYR A 68 -7.27 9.24 1.74
N GLU A 69 -6.90 9.35 0.48
CA GLU A 69 -7.65 8.85 -0.67
C GLU A 69 -6.70 8.25 -1.70
N LEU A 70 -7.18 7.29 -2.47
CA LEU A 70 -6.48 6.80 -3.64
C LEU A 70 -6.50 7.85 -4.75
N GLU A 71 -5.34 8.39 -5.10
CA GLU A 71 -5.21 9.37 -6.16
C GLU A 71 -5.35 8.68 -7.54
N LYS A 72 -6.20 9.25 -8.40
CA LYS A 72 -6.71 8.58 -9.61
C LYS A 72 -5.72 8.47 -10.77
N ASP A 73 -4.79 9.41 -10.89
CA ASP A 73 -3.80 9.45 -11.96
C ASP A 73 -2.58 8.56 -11.63
N TRP A 74 -2.24 8.36 -10.34
CA TRP A 74 -1.04 7.62 -9.91
C TRP A 74 -1.33 6.25 -9.30
N GLY A 75 -2.53 6.01 -8.74
CA GLY A 75 -2.82 4.79 -7.99
C GLY A 75 -2.03 4.71 -6.68
N LEU A 76 -1.81 5.85 -6.03
CA LEU A 76 -1.11 5.98 -4.75
C LEU A 76 -2.01 6.67 -3.74
N LEU A 77 -1.89 6.30 -2.47
CA LEU A 77 -2.58 7.01 -1.40
C LEU A 77 -1.98 8.41 -1.23
N ALA A 78 -2.84 9.42 -1.26
CA ALA A 78 -2.50 10.80 -0.99
C ALA A 78 -3.31 11.31 0.20
N LEU A 79 -2.70 12.18 1.01
CA LEU A 79 -3.42 12.91 2.03
C LEU A 79 -4.33 13.96 1.36
N ASP A 80 -5.63 13.69 1.32
CA ASP A 80 -6.64 14.65 0.85
C ASP A 80 -6.76 15.81 1.84
N ARG A 81 -6.92 15.51 3.14
CA ARG A 81 -6.91 16.53 4.20
C ARG A 81 -6.70 15.99 5.60
N VAL A 82 -6.28 16.88 6.49
CA VAL A 82 -6.46 16.67 7.94
C VAL A 82 -7.83 17.22 8.33
N LEU A 83 -8.61 16.43 9.09
CA LEU A 83 -9.92 16.88 9.56
C LEU A 83 -9.80 18.20 10.36
N HIS A 84 -10.71 19.12 10.05
CA HIS A 84 -10.72 20.46 10.65
C HIS A 84 -11.28 20.43 12.08
N SER A 85 -12.23 19.54 12.33
CA SER A 85 -12.77 19.27 13.66
C SER A 85 -11.83 18.37 14.46
N SER A 86 -11.93 18.44 15.80
CA SER A 86 -11.19 17.55 16.72
C SER A 86 -11.84 16.16 16.81
N VAL A 87 -12.03 15.51 15.67
CA VAL A 87 -12.66 14.18 15.57
C VAL A 87 -11.71 13.21 14.87
N PHE A 88 -11.90 11.93 15.13
CA PHE A 88 -11.11 10.83 14.58
C PHE A 88 -12.05 9.80 13.99
N TYR A 89 -11.64 9.15 12.90
CA TYR A 89 -12.46 8.15 12.24
C TYR A 89 -12.84 7.01 13.22
N PRO A 90 -14.14 6.70 13.40
CA PRO A 90 -14.59 5.73 14.40
C PRO A 90 -14.37 4.27 13.97
N GLY A 91 -14.10 4.03 12.68
CA GLY A 91 -13.75 2.75 12.07
C GLY A 91 -12.77 2.96 10.92
N ASP A 92 -12.25 1.87 10.35
CA ASP A 92 -11.43 1.95 9.15
C ASP A 92 -12.33 2.27 7.96
N TYR A 93 -11.94 3.25 7.16
CA TYR A 93 -12.74 3.77 6.08
C TYR A 93 -12.05 3.51 4.74
N GLY A 94 -12.84 3.21 3.73
CA GLY A 94 -12.39 2.98 2.38
C GLY A 94 -13.57 2.65 1.50
N PHE A 95 -13.36 1.87 0.45
CA PHE A 95 -14.41 1.60 -0.53
C PHE A 95 -14.39 0.15 -1.05
N VAL A 96 -15.50 -0.29 -1.62
CA VAL A 96 -15.59 -1.58 -2.32
C VAL A 96 -15.11 -1.42 -3.76
N PRO A 97 -14.03 -2.08 -4.20
CA PRO A 97 -13.59 -2.04 -5.59
C PRO A 97 -14.65 -2.60 -6.54
N ASN A 98 -14.62 -2.18 -7.82
CA ASN A 98 -15.58 -2.53 -8.86
C ASN A 98 -17.03 -2.08 -8.58
N THR A 99 -17.21 -0.97 -7.86
CA THR A 99 -18.52 -0.38 -7.58
C THR A 99 -18.54 1.10 -7.98
N LEU A 100 -19.71 1.67 -8.24
CA LEU A 100 -19.91 3.11 -8.45
C LEU A 100 -21.21 3.60 -7.80
N CYS A 101 -21.18 4.81 -7.28
CA CYS A 101 -22.34 5.55 -6.82
C CYS A 101 -22.78 6.57 -7.88
N GLY A 102 -23.87 7.30 -7.60
CA GLY A 102 -24.44 8.28 -8.54
C GLY A 102 -23.51 9.46 -8.87
N ASP A 103 -22.51 9.72 -8.04
CA ASP A 103 -21.46 10.74 -8.24
C ASP A 103 -20.24 10.22 -9.02
N GLY A 104 -20.19 8.92 -9.30
CA GLY A 104 -19.10 8.27 -10.02
C GLY A 104 -17.90 7.86 -9.15
N ASP A 105 -18.00 7.97 -7.83
CA ASP A 105 -17.03 7.38 -6.90
C ASP A 105 -17.52 6.00 -6.43
N PRO A 106 -16.63 5.09 -5.99
CA PRO A 106 -17.06 3.77 -5.50
C PRO A 106 -17.86 3.86 -4.20
N ILE A 107 -18.62 2.80 -3.87
CA ILE A 107 -19.40 2.80 -2.63
C ILE A 107 -18.48 2.72 -1.41
N ASP A 108 -18.66 3.69 -0.52
CA ASP A 108 -17.89 3.83 0.71
C ASP A 108 -18.28 2.78 1.75
N VAL A 109 -17.30 2.35 2.54
CA VAL A 109 -17.47 1.41 3.64
C VAL A 109 -16.74 1.91 4.89
N LEU A 110 -17.44 1.91 6.02
CA LEU A 110 -16.86 2.00 7.35
C LEU A 110 -16.80 0.62 8.00
N ILE A 111 -15.60 0.10 8.20
CA ILE A 111 -15.31 -1.16 8.86
C ILE A 111 -15.08 -0.93 10.35
N LEU A 112 -15.92 -1.55 11.18
CA LEU A 112 -15.73 -1.59 12.62
C LEU A 112 -14.74 -2.72 12.95
N SER A 113 -13.48 -2.32 13.12
CA SER A 113 -12.37 -3.19 13.51
C SER A 113 -12.01 -3.00 14.98
N ASN A 114 -11.46 -4.05 15.61
CA ASN A 114 -10.92 -3.93 16.97
C ASN A 114 -9.52 -3.30 16.99
N TYR A 115 -8.74 -3.49 15.93
CA TYR A 115 -7.41 -2.92 15.75
C TYR A 115 -7.37 -2.20 14.41
N ALA A 116 -6.84 -0.97 14.40
CA ALA A 116 -6.74 -0.16 13.20
C ALA A 116 -6.04 -0.94 12.08
N LEU A 117 -6.64 -0.89 10.89
CA LEU A 117 -6.05 -1.45 9.68
C LEU A 117 -5.05 -0.46 9.10
N THR A 118 -4.23 -0.97 8.19
CA THR A 118 -3.14 -0.19 7.60
C THR A 118 -3.62 0.43 6.29
N PRO A 119 -3.28 1.70 5.97
CA PRO A 119 -3.67 2.30 4.70
C PRO A 119 -3.17 1.45 3.52
N GLY A 120 -4.02 1.26 2.51
CA GLY A 120 -3.71 0.54 1.27
C GLY A 120 -3.83 -0.97 1.36
N VAL A 121 -4.24 -1.53 2.51
CA VAL A 121 -4.52 -2.97 2.61
C VAL A 121 -5.94 -3.29 2.16
N VAL A 122 -6.11 -4.48 1.59
CA VAL A 122 -7.45 -5.02 1.34
C VAL A 122 -7.92 -5.83 2.54
N ALA A 123 -9.16 -5.62 2.99
CA ALA A 123 -9.79 -6.40 4.04
C ALA A 123 -11.10 -7.03 3.56
N ASP A 124 -11.31 -8.31 3.85
CA ASP A 124 -12.61 -8.94 3.65
C ASP A 124 -13.55 -8.47 4.78
N ALA A 125 -14.56 -7.70 4.40
CA ALA A 125 -15.50 -7.08 5.33
C ALA A 125 -16.91 -7.61 5.10
N ARG A 126 -17.58 -8.02 6.19
CA ARG A 126 -18.98 -8.42 6.18
C ARG A 126 -19.87 -7.21 6.33
N ILE A 127 -20.73 -6.95 5.34
CA ILE A 127 -21.71 -5.88 5.37
C ILE A 127 -22.81 -6.22 6.39
N VAL A 128 -23.04 -5.31 7.33
CA VAL A 128 -24.06 -5.47 8.39
C VAL A 128 -25.15 -4.39 8.30
N GLY A 129 -24.89 -3.27 7.63
CA GLY A 129 -25.88 -2.23 7.44
C GLY A 129 -25.40 -1.11 6.54
N VAL A 130 -26.18 -0.05 6.45
CA VAL A 130 -25.86 1.17 5.68
C VAL A 130 -26.32 2.39 6.46
N MET A 131 -25.55 3.46 6.38
CA MET A 131 -25.89 4.78 6.88
C MET A 131 -26.22 5.68 5.69
N ASP A 132 -27.44 6.20 5.66
CA ASP A 132 -27.80 7.24 4.69
C ASP A 132 -27.38 8.60 5.21
N MET A 133 -26.63 9.32 4.37
CA MET A 133 -26.23 10.69 4.59
C MET A 133 -26.69 11.57 3.42
N GLU A 134 -26.87 12.85 3.71
CA GLU A 134 -26.94 13.90 2.70
C GLU A 134 -25.91 14.97 3.06
N ASP A 135 -25.21 15.49 2.06
CA ASP A 135 -24.25 16.58 2.20
C ASP A 135 -24.46 17.64 1.10
N GLU A 136 -23.52 18.58 0.96
CA GLU A 136 -23.60 19.61 -0.07
C GLU A 136 -23.53 19.11 -1.53
N LYS A 137 -23.07 17.88 -1.77
CA LYS A 137 -22.96 17.25 -3.09
C LYS A 137 -24.15 16.35 -3.42
N GLY A 138 -24.92 15.93 -2.42
CA GLY A 138 -26.17 15.20 -2.62
C GLY A 138 -26.34 14.04 -1.64
N GLN A 139 -26.92 12.96 -2.12
CA GLN A 139 -27.04 11.72 -1.34
C GLN A 139 -25.69 11.01 -1.28
N ASP A 140 -25.32 10.57 -0.08
CA ASP A 140 -24.07 9.89 0.21
C ASP A 140 -24.41 8.69 1.11
N GLN A 141 -24.16 7.48 0.62
CA GLN A 141 -24.46 6.26 1.36
C GLN A 141 -23.15 5.60 1.76
N LYS A 142 -23.09 5.14 3.01
CA LYS A 142 -21.90 4.50 3.56
C LYS A 142 -22.28 3.16 4.13
N LEU A 143 -21.74 2.08 3.55
CA LEU A 143 -21.92 0.75 4.09
C LEU A 143 -21.24 0.67 5.46
N ILE A 144 -21.86 -0.06 6.38
CA ILE A 144 -21.29 -0.39 7.68
C ILE A 144 -20.94 -1.88 7.66
N ALA A 145 -19.69 -2.18 8.00
CA ALA A 145 -19.16 -3.52 7.93
C ALA A 145 -18.34 -3.89 9.18
N VAL A 146 -18.05 -5.18 9.33
CA VAL A 146 -17.11 -5.72 10.33
C VAL A 146 -16.09 -6.60 9.62
N VAL A 147 -14.90 -6.77 10.19
CA VAL A 147 -13.89 -7.68 9.63
C VAL A 147 -14.42 -9.13 9.66
N GLU A 148 -14.45 -9.81 8.51
CA GLU A 148 -15.01 -11.17 8.38
C GLU A 148 -14.30 -12.19 9.27
N LYS A 149 -12.96 -12.13 9.27
CA LYS A 149 -12.08 -13.04 10.01
C LYS A 149 -11.56 -12.41 11.31
N ASP A 150 -12.41 -11.64 11.98
CA ASP A 150 -12.25 -11.29 13.39
C ASP A 150 -13.27 -12.11 14.21
N PRO A 151 -12.83 -12.99 15.12
CA PRO A 151 -13.75 -13.80 15.92
C PRO A 151 -14.67 -12.99 16.83
N ARG A 152 -14.29 -11.76 17.18
CA ARG A 152 -15.12 -10.84 17.98
C ARG A 152 -16.35 -10.38 17.20
N SER A 153 -16.25 -10.36 15.87
CA SER A 153 -17.31 -9.98 14.96
C SER A 153 -18.22 -11.14 14.54
N LYS A 154 -17.92 -12.38 14.97
CA LYS A 154 -18.63 -13.60 14.53
C LYS A 154 -20.14 -13.55 14.79
N THR A 155 -20.58 -12.89 15.85
CA THR A 155 -22.01 -12.77 16.19
C THR A 155 -22.71 -11.60 15.52
N ILE A 156 -21.98 -10.70 14.86
CA ILE A 156 -22.53 -9.51 14.22
C ILE A 156 -22.91 -9.89 12.79
N GLN A 157 -24.21 -9.99 12.50
CA GLN A 157 -24.78 -10.35 11.21
C GLN A 157 -25.61 -9.24 10.60
N ASP A 158 -26.17 -8.37 11.42
CA ASP A 158 -26.96 -7.22 11.03
C ASP A 158 -26.58 -6.01 11.90
N LEU A 159 -26.94 -4.82 11.44
CA LEU A 159 -26.72 -3.56 12.16
C LEU A 159 -27.33 -3.62 13.57
N SER A 160 -28.45 -4.32 13.75
CA SER A 160 -29.10 -4.52 15.06
C SER A 160 -28.28 -5.31 16.08
N ASP A 161 -27.24 -6.03 15.64
CA ASP A 161 -26.30 -6.72 16.52
C ASP A 161 -25.20 -5.78 17.07
N LEU A 162 -25.08 -4.56 16.53
CA LEU A 162 -24.11 -3.59 17.01
C LEU A 162 -24.59 -2.89 18.29
N PRO A 163 -23.68 -2.52 19.20
CA PRO A 163 -24.04 -1.69 20.34
C PRO A 163 -24.64 -0.36 19.90
N ASN A 164 -25.79 0.02 20.46
CA ASN A 164 -26.45 1.31 20.18
C ASN A 164 -25.51 2.52 20.37
N HIS A 165 -24.52 2.42 21.26
CA HIS A 165 -23.54 3.48 21.45
C HIS A 165 -22.60 3.63 20.26
N ALA A 166 -22.18 2.53 19.62
CA ALA A 166 -21.36 2.58 18.42
C ALA A 166 -22.08 3.31 17.28
N MET A 167 -23.39 3.06 17.11
CA MET A 167 -24.19 3.82 16.12
C MET A 167 -24.24 5.32 16.43
N LYS A 168 -24.36 5.71 17.70
CA LYS A 168 -24.33 7.12 18.12
C LYS A 168 -22.97 7.77 17.88
N GLU A 169 -21.87 7.05 18.09
CA GLU A 169 -20.52 7.55 17.80
C GLU A 169 -20.33 7.79 16.30
N ILE A 170 -20.76 6.83 15.46
CA ILE A 170 -20.73 6.96 13.99
C ILE A 170 -21.58 8.15 13.54
N GLU A 171 -22.83 8.24 14.01
CA GLU A 171 -23.73 9.34 13.70
C GLU A 171 -23.12 10.69 14.11
N HIS A 172 -22.57 10.76 15.32
CA HIS A 172 -21.95 11.97 15.84
C HIS A 172 -20.73 12.39 15.02
N PHE A 173 -19.84 11.46 14.66
CA PHE A 173 -18.69 11.75 13.81
C PHE A 173 -19.15 12.35 12.48
N PHE A 174 -20.02 11.64 11.77
CA PHE A 174 -20.45 12.00 10.42
C PHE A 174 -21.35 13.24 10.35
N ALA A 175 -22.06 13.58 11.43
CA ALA A 175 -22.78 14.84 11.53
C ALA A 175 -21.87 16.05 11.79
N ASN A 176 -20.65 15.85 12.31
CA ASN A 176 -19.80 16.95 12.81
C ASN A 176 -18.42 17.08 12.13
N TYR A 177 -17.95 16.06 11.38
CA TYR A 177 -16.58 16.06 10.83
C TYR A 177 -16.30 17.22 9.87
N LYS A 178 -17.30 17.66 9.09
CA LYS A 178 -17.22 18.83 8.20
C LYS A 178 -17.47 20.17 8.89
N GLY A 179 -17.81 20.19 10.18
CA GLY A 179 -18.35 21.37 10.87
C GLY A 179 -17.45 22.62 10.86
N LEU A 180 -16.13 22.42 10.80
CA LEU A 180 -15.15 23.50 10.72
C LEU A 180 -14.52 23.69 9.32
N GLU A 181 -14.97 22.95 8.29
CA GLU A 181 -14.40 22.99 6.93
C GLU A 181 -14.87 24.20 6.07
N ASN A 182 -15.14 25.36 6.68
CA ASN A 182 -15.69 26.52 5.98
C ASN A 182 -14.64 27.23 5.12
N LYS A 183 -14.40 26.76 3.89
CA LYS A 183 -13.58 27.48 2.90
C LYS A 183 -14.39 28.57 2.21
N LYS A 184 -13.91 29.82 2.28
CA LYS A 184 -14.31 30.98 1.44
C LYS A 184 -15.83 31.18 1.25
N GLY A 185 -16.61 31.04 2.32
CA GLY A 185 -18.04 31.41 2.34
C GLY A 185 -19.04 30.33 1.94
N ALA A 186 -18.58 29.12 1.58
CA ALA A 186 -19.45 27.96 1.40
C ALA A 186 -19.47 27.13 2.69
N LYS A 187 -20.63 27.05 3.35
CA LYS A 187 -20.80 26.23 4.55
C LYS A 187 -20.90 24.77 4.13
N LYS A 188 -19.88 23.97 4.43
CA LYS A 188 -19.98 22.51 4.31
C LYS A 188 -20.87 21.96 5.40
N TRP A 189 -21.65 20.94 5.08
CA TRP A 189 -22.55 20.31 6.03
C TRP A 189 -22.76 18.85 5.67
N ALA A 190 -23.01 18.02 6.67
CA ALA A 190 -23.41 16.65 6.49
C ALA A 190 -24.54 16.36 7.46
N LYS A 191 -25.53 15.58 7.01
CA LYS A 191 -26.67 15.17 7.82
C LYS A 191 -26.89 13.69 7.65
N VAL A 192 -26.76 12.95 8.75
CA VAL A 192 -27.19 11.55 8.82
C VAL A 192 -28.72 11.50 8.80
N LYS A 193 -29.29 10.74 7.86
CA LYS A 193 -30.74 10.57 7.68
C LYS A 193 -31.27 9.39 8.48
N GLY A 194 -30.46 8.35 8.62
CA GLY A 194 -30.80 7.15 9.36
C GLY A 194 -29.83 6.01 9.06
N PHE A 195 -30.03 4.91 9.78
CA PHE A 195 -29.31 3.67 9.56
C PHE A 195 -30.30 2.57 9.20
N TYR A 196 -29.87 1.67 8.31
CA TYR A 196 -30.68 0.56 7.82
C TYR A 196 -29.91 -0.74 7.91
N GLY A 197 -30.63 -1.84 8.13
CA GLY A 197 -30.05 -3.18 8.28
C GLY A 197 -29.43 -3.71 6.99
N LYS A 198 -28.88 -4.92 7.10
CA LYS A 198 -28.09 -5.57 6.05
C LYS A 198 -28.82 -5.72 4.72
N GLU A 199 -30.12 -6.05 4.73
CA GLU A 199 -30.88 -6.23 3.48
C GLU A 199 -30.86 -4.98 2.60
N ARG A 200 -31.03 -3.80 3.22
CA ARG A 200 -30.98 -2.52 2.50
C ARG A 200 -29.57 -2.23 1.99
N ALA A 201 -28.56 -2.45 2.83
CA ALA A 201 -27.16 -2.27 2.47
C ALA A 201 -26.75 -3.14 1.26
N MET A 202 -27.20 -4.39 1.24
CA MET A 202 -26.96 -5.31 0.14
C MET A 202 -27.69 -4.92 -1.15
N GLN A 203 -28.84 -4.24 -1.05
CA GLN A 203 -29.50 -3.67 -2.23
C GLN A 203 -28.64 -2.56 -2.84
N ASP A 204 -28.20 -1.59 -2.01
CA ASP A 204 -27.41 -0.45 -2.46
C ASP A 204 -26.08 -0.92 -3.08
N LEU A 205 -25.42 -1.91 -2.47
CA LEU A 205 -24.23 -2.55 -3.03
C LEU A 205 -24.47 -3.21 -4.40
N ARG A 206 -25.58 -3.95 -4.57
CA ARG A 206 -25.92 -4.58 -5.86
C ARG A 206 -26.20 -3.54 -6.95
N GLU A 207 -26.90 -2.46 -6.61
CA GLU A 207 -27.14 -1.33 -7.51
C GLU A 207 -25.81 -0.69 -7.93
N SER A 208 -24.87 -0.55 -6.99
CA SER A 208 -23.54 0.00 -7.24
C SER A 208 -22.69 -0.85 -8.19
N TYR A 209 -22.75 -2.19 -8.09
CA TYR A 209 -22.11 -3.08 -9.07
C TYR A 209 -22.69 -2.92 -10.49
N VAL A 210 -24.02 -2.78 -10.60
CA VAL A 210 -24.69 -2.58 -11.90
C VAL A 210 -24.26 -1.26 -12.53
N LEU A 211 -24.14 -0.19 -11.74
CA LEU A 211 -23.67 1.11 -12.22
C LEU A 211 -22.22 1.04 -12.73
N TYR A 212 -21.35 0.32 -12.02
CA TYR A 212 -19.97 0.09 -12.47
C TYR A 212 -19.92 -0.68 -13.80
N GLU A 213 -20.68 -1.78 -13.93
CA GLU A 213 -20.73 -2.56 -15.18
C GLU A 213 -21.24 -1.72 -16.37
N GLN A 214 -22.27 -0.91 -16.16
CA GLN A 214 -22.78 0.02 -17.17
C GLN A 214 -21.73 1.06 -17.57
N HIS A 215 -20.99 1.61 -16.61
CA HIS A 215 -19.90 2.55 -16.88
C HIS A 215 -18.81 1.90 -17.73
N GLN A 216 -18.36 0.69 -17.37
CA GLN A 216 -17.35 -0.07 -18.10
C GLN A 216 -17.77 -0.32 -19.56
N ASN A 217 -19.01 -0.77 -19.77
CA ASN A 217 -19.54 -1.01 -21.11
C ASN A 217 -19.61 0.29 -21.94
N ALA A 218 -20.07 1.40 -21.33
CA ALA A 218 -20.13 2.69 -22.01
C ALA A 218 -18.75 3.25 -22.37
N GLN A 219 -17.72 3.02 -21.54
CA GLN A 219 -16.34 3.40 -21.87
C GLN A 219 -15.80 2.57 -23.04
N LYS A 220 -16.03 1.25 -23.02
CA LYS A 220 -15.63 0.35 -24.09
C LYS A 220 -16.23 0.76 -25.44
N GLU A 221 -17.53 1.07 -25.48
CA GLU A 221 -18.20 1.56 -26.68
C GLU A 221 -17.63 2.89 -27.19
N LYS A 222 -17.27 3.81 -26.28
CA LYS A 222 -16.62 5.09 -26.64
C LYS A 222 -15.23 4.90 -27.23
N ASP A 223 -14.43 4.02 -26.65
CA ASP A 223 -13.09 3.71 -27.15
C ASP A 223 -13.13 3.06 -28.54
N GLU A 224 -14.06 2.12 -28.74
CA GLU A 224 -14.31 1.49 -30.05
C GLU A 224 -14.79 2.52 -31.09
N ALA A 225 -15.69 3.43 -30.72
CA ALA A 225 -16.22 4.46 -31.60
C ALA A 225 -15.20 5.55 -31.98
N GLN A 226 -14.20 5.83 -31.14
CA GLN A 226 -13.14 6.80 -31.43
C GLN A 226 -12.06 6.25 -32.37
N GLY A 227 -12.21 5.02 -32.88
CA GLY A 227 -11.22 4.42 -33.78
C GLY A 227 -9.86 4.24 -33.11
N LYS A 228 -9.81 4.25 -31.76
CA LYS A 228 -8.70 3.62 -31.04
C LYS A 228 -8.78 2.15 -31.43
N LYS A 229 -8.05 1.77 -32.47
CA LYS A 229 -7.76 0.36 -32.72
C LYS A 229 -7.27 -0.17 -31.38
N ILE A 230 -7.94 -1.21 -30.88
CA ILE A 230 -7.30 -2.20 -30.02
C ILE A 230 -6.15 -2.73 -30.86
N THR A 231 -5.02 -2.02 -30.86
CA THR A 231 -3.84 -2.40 -31.62
C THR A 231 -3.35 -3.68 -30.97
N GLU A 232 -3.54 -4.78 -31.71
CA GLU A 232 -2.96 -6.09 -31.48
C GLU A 232 -3.43 -6.77 -30.19
N VAL A 233 -4.59 -7.42 -30.28
CA VAL A 233 -4.64 -8.81 -29.79
C VAL A 233 -3.57 -9.56 -30.59
N VAL A 234 -2.39 -9.69 -29.99
CA VAL A 234 -1.37 -10.63 -30.46
C VAL A 234 -1.90 -12.02 -30.15
N GLU A 235 -2.74 -12.56 -31.03
CA GLU A 235 -2.81 -14.01 -31.22
C GLU A 235 -1.46 -14.43 -31.80
N GLU A 236 -0.77 -15.32 -31.10
CA GLU A 236 0.56 -15.85 -31.42
C GLU A 236 1.71 -14.83 -31.33
N HIS A 237 2.05 -14.43 -30.11
CA HIS A 237 3.38 -14.41 -29.49
C HIS A 237 3.06 -14.30 -28.00
N PHE A 238 3.53 -15.25 -27.18
CA PHE A 238 3.51 -15.11 -25.73
C PHE A 238 4.31 -13.86 -25.36
N VAL A 239 3.66 -12.70 -25.33
CA VAL A 239 4.19 -11.51 -24.71
C VAL A 239 3.99 -11.74 -23.22
N ASP A 240 5.10 -12.15 -22.64
CA ASP A 240 5.42 -12.27 -21.23
C ASP A 240 4.52 -11.41 -20.33
N TYR A 241 3.81 -12.05 -19.39
CA TYR A 241 2.96 -11.45 -18.34
C TYR A 241 3.77 -10.61 -17.31
N HIS A 242 4.93 -10.08 -17.73
CA HIS A 242 5.94 -9.42 -16.93
C HIS A 242 6.10 -7.91 -17.22
N HIS A 243 5.31 -7.29 -18.12
CA HIS A 243 5.63 -5.93 -18.61
C HIS A 243 4.48 -4.91 -18.69
N ALA A 244 3.50 -4.92 -17.77
CA ALA A 244 2.66 -3.74 -17.53
C ALA A 244 2.48 -3.49 -16.01
N PRO A 245 2.80 -2.29 -15.49
CA PRO A 245 2.68 -2.00 -14.07
C PRO A 245 1.19 -1.85 -13.71
N ARG A 246 0.67 -2.82 -12.98
CA ARG A 246 -0.67 -2.78 -12.35
C ARG A 246 -0.54 -3.05 -10.86
N ASP A 247 0.40 -2.35 -10.25
CA ASP A 247 0.56 -2.31 -8.80
C ASP A 247 -0.38 -1.22 -8.30
N LEU A 248 -1.38 -1.56 -7.50
CA LEU A 248 -2.31 -0.59 -6.90
C LEU A 248 -1.64 0.33 -5.85
N PHE A 249 -0.34 0.17 -5.66
CA PHE A 249 0.50 1.11 -4.93
C PHE A 249 1.27 2.05 -5.85
N GLY A 250 1.10 2.02 -7.18
CA GLY A 250 1.68 3.01 -8.12
C GLY A 250 3.18 3.26 -7.94
N VAL A 251 3.91 2.34 -7.30
CA VAL A 251 5.18 2.69 -6.67
C VAL A 251 6.27 2.92 -7.70
N THR A 252 6.08 2.33 -8.89
CA THR A 252 6.81 2.64 -10.12
C THR A 252 6.86 4.12 -10.48
N ARG A 253 6.05 5.01 -9.88
CA ARG A 253 5.97 6.44 -10.25
C ARG A 253 6.34 7.42 -9.15
N ALA A 254 6.68 6.95 -7.94
CA ALA A 254 6.89 7.84 -6.80
C ALA A 254 7.97 8.90 -7.06
N GLY A 255 9.07 8.53 -7.72
CA GLY A 255 10.17 9.43 -8.09
C GLY A 255 9.85 10.47 -9.18
N ALA A 256 8.82 10.26 -10.01
CA ALA A 256 8.43 11.21 -11.07
C ALA A 256 6.94 11.52 -11.12
N ALA A 257 6.30 11.63 -9.96
CA ALA A 257 4.97 12.22 -9.88
C ALA A 257 5.01 13.61 -10.55
N PRO A 258 4.10 13.91 -11.49
CA PRO A 258 4.21 15.12 -12.26
C PRO A 258 3.84 16.34 -11.44
N ARG A 259 4.48 17.44 -11.82
CA ARG A 259 4.19 18.76 -11.27
C ARG A 259 2.83 19.24 -11.76
N TYR A 260 2.06 19.86 -10.88
CA TYR A 260 0.74 20.41 -11.15
C TYR A 260 0.72 21.94 -10.97
N ASP A 261 -0.44 22.56 -11.15
CA ASP A 261 -0.64 24.01 -11.28
C ASP A 261 -0.19 24.86 -10.08
N ARG A 262 -0.01 24.27 -8.90
CA ARG A 262 0.46 24.97 -7.68
C ARG A 262 1.96 24.84 -7.42
N PHE A 263 2.68 24.11 -8.28
CA PHE A 263 4.13 24.03 -8.24
C PHE A 263 4.75 25.35 -8.76
N PRO A 264 5.84 25.87 -8.16
CA PRO A 264 6.67 25.31 -7.09
C PRO A 264 6.26 25.68 -5.65
N GLU A 265 5.25 26.53 -5.44
CA GLU A 265 4.87 27.02 -4.12
C GLU A 265 4.29 25.92 -3.21
N ILE A 266 3.57 24.98 -3.81
CA ILE A 266 3.06 23.77 -3.18
C ILE A 266 3.58 22.60 -4.02
N VAL A 267 4.29 21.70 -3.37
CA VAL A 267 4.89 20.53 -3.99
C VAL A 267 4.21 19.26 -3.46
N GLN A 268 4.18 18.21 -4.27
CA GLN A 268 3.90 16.87 -3.74
C GLN A 268 5.15 16.36 -3.03
N ALA A 269 5.01 15.90 -1.79
CA ALA A 269 6.05 15.22 -1.05
C ALA A 269 5.67 13.74 -0.89
N TYR A 270 6.60 12.84 -1.19
CA TYR A 270 6.47 11.43 -0.85
C TYR A 270 7.01 11.19 0.55
N ILE A 271 6.19 10.70 1.48
CA ILE A 271 6.62 10.49 2.87
C ILE A 271 7.35 9.16 3.04
N GLU A 272 8.59 9.21 3.53
CA GLU A 272 9.41 8.03 3.80
C GLU A 272 9.51 7.75 5.30
N CYS A 273 9.84 8.78 6.08
CA CYS A 273 10.10 8.70 7.51
C CYS A 273 9.05 9.51 8.28
N PRO A 274 8.11 8.85 8.98
CA PRO A 274 7.07 9.55 9.72
C PRO A 274 7.61 10.34 10.89
N LYS A 275 6.86 11.36 11.28
CA LYS A 275 7.05 12.08 12.54
C LYS A 275 7.12 11.11 13.73
N GLY A 276 8.19 11.22 14.52
CA GLY A 276 8.43 10.36 15.68
C GLY A 276 9.03 9.00 15.35
N ALA A 277 9.34 8.69 14.08
CA ALA A 277 10.06 7.48 13.72
C ALA A 277 11.55 7.59 14.03
N ASN A 278 12.19 6.47 14.37
CA ASN A 278 13.64 6.34 14.47
C ASN A 278 14.24 5.43 13.37
N ASN A 279 13.38 4.88 12.53
CA ASN A 279 13.76 4.13 11.35
C ASN A 279 13.90 5.12 10.20
N LYS A 280 15.07 5.16 9.55
CA LYS A 280 15.24 5.86 8.28
C LYS A 280 14.86 4.90 7.17
N TYR A 281 13.74 5.20 6.52
CA TYR A 281 13.36 4.60 5.26
C TYR A 281 13.89 5.44 4.10
N GLU A 282 14.07 4.79 2.97
CA GLU A 282 14.44 5.41 1.71
C GLU A 282 13.71 4.67 0.59
N PHE A 283 13.19 5.42 -0.36
CA PHE A 283 12.53 4.89 -1.51
C PHE A 283 13.54 4.20 -2.45
N ASP A 284 13.42 2.88 -2.63
CA ASP A 284 14.31 2.13 -3.53
C ASP A 284 13.65 2.00 -4.90
N GLU A 285 14.04 2.86 -5.84
CA GLU A 285 13.51 2.93 -7.22
C GLU A 285 13.52 1.57 -7.94
N ASN A 286 14.50 0.71 -7.66
CA ASN A 286 14.61 -0.61 -8.31
C ASN A 286 13.51 -1.56 -7.86
N THR A 287 13.11 -1.42 -6.60
CA THR A 287 12.14 -2.30 -5.94
C THR A 287 10.75 -1.72 -5.90
N GLY A 288 10.61 -0.41 -6.14
CA GLY A 288 9.36 0.32 -5.95
C GLY A 288 8.78 0.06 -4.56
N CYS A 289 9.59 0.16 -3.50
CA CYS A 289 9.10 0.13 -2.14
C CYS A 289 10.01 0.94 -1.22
N ASN A 290 9.48 1.32 -0.06
CA ASN A 290 10.31 1.87 1.01
C ASN A 290 11.24 0.78 1.53
N LYS A 291 12.53 1.05 1.55
CA LYS A 291 13.55 0.18 2.13
C LYS A 291 14.03 0.76 3.44
N LEU A 292 14.19 -0.07 4.46
CA LEU A 292 14.89 0.35 5.67
C LEU A 292 16.37 0.58 5.30
N ASP A 293 16.77 1.84 5.16
CA ASP A 293 18.20 2.17 5.05
C ASP A 293 18.87 1.82 6.38
N ARG A 294 18.41 2.41 7.49
CA ARG A 294 18.99 2.10 8.81
C ARG A 294 18.08 2.49 9.95
N VAL A 295 18.35 1.92 11.11
CA VAL A 295 17.85 2.49 12.36
C VAL A 295 18.81 3.57 12.84
N LEU A 296 18.29 4.73 13.26
CA LEU A 296 19.11 5.81 13.78
C LEU A 296 19.93 5.33 14.98
N HIS A 297 21.22 5.68 14.97
CA HIS A 297 22.19 5.19 15.95
C HIS A 297 22.02 5.89 17.31
N SER A 298 21.69 7.18 17.28
CA SER A 298 21.34 7.98 18.45
C SER A 298 19.90 7.72 18.91
N ALA A 299 19.59 8.09 20.16
CA ALA A 299 18.22 8.08 20.69
C ALA A 299 17.43 9.31 20.21
N VAL A 300 17.34 9.48 18.89
CA VAL A 300 16.68 10.60 18.21
C VAL A 300 15.58 10.07 17.30
N PHE A 301 14.60 10.92 17.04
CA PHE A 301 13.42 10.61 16.24
C PHE A 301 13.16 11.78 15.31
N TYR A 302 12.65 11.50 14.10
CA TYR A 302 12.30 12.55 13.16
C TYR A 302 11.29 13.52 13.79
N PRO A 303 11.57 14.83 13.87
CA PRO A 303 10.69 15.78 14.55
C PRO A 303 9.37 16.02 13.79
N TYR A 304 9.38 15.79 12.47
CA TYR A 304 8.27 15.94 11.54
C TYR A 304 8.39 14.90 10.41
N ASP A 305 7.38 14.78 9.56
CA ASP A 305 7.41 13.81 8.46
C ASP A 305 8.47 14.21 7.42
N TYR A 306 9.28 13.26 7.00
CA TYR A 306 10.41 13.47 6.10
C TYR A 306 10.29 12.57 4.86
N GLY A 307 10.75 13.09 3.73
CA GLY A 307 10.90 12.34 2.50
C GLY A 307 11.44 13.25 1.41
N PHE A 308 10.92 13.13 0.20
CA PHE A 308 11.43 13.87 -0.95
C PHE A 308 10.34 14.45 -1.85
N VAL A 309 10.74 15.41 -2.70
CA VAL A 309 9.89 16.00 -3.74
C VAL A 309 10.13 15.26 -5.07
N PRO A 310 9.13 14.54 -5.62
CA PRO A 310 9.25 13.88 -6.92
C PRO A 310 9.56 14.86 -8.05
N SER A 311 10.11 14.35 -9.16
CA SER A 311 10.46 15.16 -10.33
C SER A 311 11.42 16.33 -10.03
N THR A 312 12.33 16.10 -9.08
CA THR A 312 13.43 17.02 -8.75
C THR A 312 14.73 16.23 -8.70
N LEU A 313 15.86 16.89 -8.95
CA LEU A 313 17.18 16.28 -8.93
C LEU A 313 18.21 17.25 -8.37
N CYS A 314 18.91 16.83 -7.32
CA CYS A 314 19.96 17.58 -6.64
C CYS A 314 21.36 17.20 -7.15
N GLY A 315 22.39 17.94 -6.71
CA GLY A 315 23.76 17.76 -7.20
C GLY A 315 24.41 16.42 -6.82
N ASP A 316 23.86 15.70 -5.85
CA ASP A 316 24.26 14.35 -5.44
C ASP A 316 23.55 13.24 -6.22
N GLY A 317 22.59 13.58 -7.07
CA GLY A 317 21.81 12.65 -7.88
C GLY A 317 20.52 12.15 -7.21
N ASP A 318 20.23 12.59 -6.00
CA ASP A 318 19.01 12.23 -5.26
C ASP A 318 17.92 13.31 -5.48
N PRO A 319 16.63 12.98 -5.29
CA PRO A 319 15.56 13.98 -5.29
C PRO A 319 15.71 14.98 -4.14
N LEU A 320 15.09 16.15 -4.27
CA LEU A 320 15.15 17.20 -3.26
C LEU A 320 14.44 16.77 -1.96
N ASP A 321 15.21 16.72 -0.88
CA ASP A 321 14.74 16.38 0.46
C ASP A 321 13.74 17.41 1.00
N ILE A 322 12.73 16.93 1.72
CA ILE A 322 11.70 17.77 2.35
C ILE A 322 11.31 17.25 3.72
N LEU A 323 11.24 18.19 4.68
CA LEU A 323 10.65 18.00 6.00
C LEU A 323 9.31 18.74 6.07
N VAL A 324 8.23 17.99 6.25
CA VAL A 324 6.85 18.48 6.22
C VAL A 324 6.29 18.54 7.65
N LEU A 325 6.05 19.76 8.13
CA LEU A 325 5.39 20.02 9.41
C LEU A 325 3.95 19.54 9.34
N SER A 326 3.64 18.56 10.17
CA SER A 326 2.34 17.94 10.33
C SER A 326 1.87 18.00 11.79
N THR A 327 0.56 18.14 11.98
CA THR A 327 -0.05 18.01 13.31
C THR A 327 -0.03 16.54 13.75
N PHE A 328 -0.44 15.64 12.87
CA PHE A 328 -0.50 14.19 13.09
C PHE A 328 0.44 13.48 12.11
N SER A 329 1.17 12.47 12.61
CA SER A 329 2.11 11.68 11.80
C SER A 329 1.44 11.13 10.54
N LEU A 330 2.14 11.23 9.41
CA LEU A 330 1.68 10.71 8.13
C LEU A 330 2.12 9.26 7.94
N ALA A 331 1.37 8.50 7.14
CA ALA A 331 1.74 7.14 6.77
C ALA A 331 2.88 7.16 5.74
N PRO A 332 3.95 6.35 5.92
CA PRO A 332 4.95 6.16 4.88
C PRO A 332 4.32 5.66 3.59
N GLY A 333 4.93 6.02 2.47
CA GLY A 333 4.48 5.63 1.14
C GLY A 333 3.30 6.44 0.62
N THR A 334 2.88 7.49 1.34
CA THR A 334 1.79 8.38 0.91
C THR A 334 2.33 9.69 0.36
N PHE A 335 1.57 10.28 -0.57
CA PHE A 335 1.79 11.64 -1.01
C PHE A 335 1.12 12.67 -0.13
N VAL A 336 1.73 13.84 0.01
CA VAL A 336 1.12 14.99 0.65
C VAL A 336 1.42 16.26 -0.13
N ASP A 337 0.41 17.10 -0.31
CA ASP A 337 0.62 18.46 -0.80
C ASP A 337 1.23 19.31 0.31
N ALA A 338 2.47 19.73 0.09
CA ALA A 338 3.31 20.41 1.06
C ALA A 338 3.60 21.84 0.58
N ARG A 339 3.13 22.82 1.33
CA ARG A 339 3.37 24.24 1.03
C ARG A 339 4.77 24.63 1.50
N VAL A 340 5.62 25.03 0.56
CA VAL A 340 7.03 25.39 0.81
C VAL A 340 7.10 26.72 1.57
N ILE A 341 7.88 26.75 2.65
CA ILE A 341 8.03 27.92 3.52
C ILE A 341 9.49 28.34 3.78
N GLY A 342 10.46 27.46 3.54
CA GLY A 342 11.88 27.77 3.72
C GLY A 342 12.76 26.59 3.37
N VAL A 343 14.08 26.74 3.55
CA VAL A 343 15.06 25.68 3.32
C VAL A 343 16.17 25.75 4.37
N LEU A 344 16.57 24.59 4.88
CA LEU A 344 17.70 24.42 5.79
C LEU A 344 18.93 24.08 4.96
N ASP A 345 19.92 24.98 4.95
CA ASP A 345 21.21 24.70 4.34
C ASP A 345 22.03 23.87 5.31
N MET A 346 22.41 22.67 4.89
CA MET A 346 23.37 21.85 5.61
C MET A 346 24.35 21.18 4.66
N ALA A 347 25.45 20.71 5.24
CA ALA A 347 26.45 19.93 4.55
C ALA A 347 26.76 18.68 5.35
N ASP A 348 27.12 17.61 4.65
CA ASP A 348 27.53 16.34 5.24
C ASP A 348 28.77 15.77 4.52
N GLU A 349 29.10 14.51 4.79
CA GLU A 349 30.25 13.85 4.18
C GLU A 349 30.21 13.75 2.63
N LYS A 350 29.05 13.91 2.00
CA LYS A 350 28.84 13.84 0.55
C LYS A 350 28.79 15.22 -0.12
N GLY A 351 28.58 16.31 0.62
CA GLY A 351 28.54 17.66 0.06
C GLY A 351 27.45 18.52 0.67
N GLU A 352 26.90 19.42 -0.14
CA GLU A 352 25.72 20.23 0.22
C GLU A 352 24.47 19.33 0.18
N ASP A 353 23.62 19.45 1.20
CA ASP A 353 22.45 18.60 1.45
C ASP A 353 21.28 19.48 1.95
N ALA A 354 20.74 20.33 1.06
CA ALA A 354 19.69 21.25 1.44
C ALA A 354 18.37 20.52 1.72
N LYS A 355 17.68 20.91 2.79
CA LYS A 355 16.40 20.28 3.20
C LYS A 355 15.28 21.29 3.17
N LEU A 356 14.30 21.10 2.29
CA LEU A 356 13.13 21.96 2.26
C LEU A 356 12.35 21.86 3.56
N LEU A 357 11.79 22.99 3.98
CA LEU A 357 10.80 23.04 5.03
C LEU A 357 9.45 23.42 4.43
N ALA A 358 8.46 22.60 4.72
CA ALA A 358 7.09 22.81 4.28
C ALA A 358 6.08 22.52 5.40
N VAL A 359 4.85 22.94 5.22
CA VAL A 359 3.69 22.56 6.05
C VAL A 359 2.70 21.77 5.21
N VAL A 360 1.94 20.86 5.82
CA VAL A 360 0.83 20.19 5.14
C VAL A 360 -0.20 21.25 4.68
N ASP A 361 -0.39 21.39 3.36
CA ASP A 361 -1.26 22.43 2.79
C ASP A 361 -2.74 22.22 3.16
N ALA A 362 -3.14 20.96 3.31
CA ALA A 362 -4.50 20.56 3.65
C ALA A 362 -4.75 20.38 5.17
N ASP A 363 -3.84 20.87 6.02
CA ASP A 363 -4.05 20.95 7.46
C ASP A 363 -4.41 22.40 7.86
N PRO A 364 -5.66 22.65 8.30
CA PRO A 364 -6.13 24.01 8.58
C PRO A 364 -5.37 24.71 9.72
N ARG A 365 -4.63 23.95 10.55
CA ARG A 365 -3.82 24.53 11.63
C ARG A 365 -2.60 25.28 11.09
N PHE A 366 -2.25 25.06 9.82
CA PHE A 366 -1.16 25.76 9.15
C PHE A 366 -1.66 26.83 8.17
N ASP A 367 -2.96 27.13 8.08
CA ASP A 367 -3.53 28.10 7.11
C ASP A 367 -2.84 29.48 7.15
N GLU A 368 -2.38 29.92 8.33
CA GLU A 368 -1.68 31.20 8.53
C GLU A 368 -0.16 31.11 8.29
N ILE A 369 0.39 29.90 8.11
CA ILE A 369 1.81 29.68 7.90
C ILE A 369 2.12 29.72 6.40
N SER A 370 2.85 30.76 6.01
CA SER A 370 3.14 31.08 4.62
C SER A 370 4.62 31.30 4.33
N ASP A 371 5.44 31.57 5.34
CA ASP A 371 6.88 31.80 5.27
C ASP A 371 7.58 31.24 6.53
N LEU A 372 8.89 31.02 6.46
CA LEU A 372 9.71 30.56 7.59
C LEU A 372 9.60 31.48 8.81
N SER A 373 9.38 32.79 8.60
CA SER A 373 9.19 33.76 9.68
C SER A 373 7.91 33.54 10.51
N ASP A 374 6.94 32.79 9.99
CA ASP A 374 5.72 32.41 10.72
C ASP A 374 5.97 31.23 11.69
N ILE A 375 7.12 30.54 11.56
CA ILE A 375 7.50 29.41 12.42
C ILE A 375 8.17 29.89 13.71
N GLN A 376 7.74 29.33 14.83
CA GLN A 376 8.33 29.61 16.14
C GLN A 376 9.83 29.27 16.16
N GLU A 377 10.65 30.15 16.73
CA GLU A 377 12.10 29.99 16.78
C GLU A 377 12.53 28.65 17.41
N HIS A 378 11.82 28.19 18.43
CA HIS A 378 12.15 26.92 19.10
C HIS A 378 11.99 25.71 18.17
N VAL A 379 10.99 25.71 17.28
CA VAL A 379 10.79 24.64 16.29
C VAL A 379 11.96 24.60 15.32
N LYS A 380 12.47 25.76 14.88
CA LYS A 380 13.67 25.83 14.04
C LYS A 380 14.89 25.26 14.75
N ILE A 381 15.08 25.60 16.03
CA ILE A 381 16.18 25.07 16.85
C ILE A 381 16.07 23.54 17.02
N GLU A 382 14.87 23.01 17.26
CA GLU A 382 14.63 21.56 17.37
C GLU A 382 15.02 20.81 16.09
N ILE A 383 14.61 21.35 14.93
CA ILE A 383 14.95 20.78 13.62
C ILE A 383 16.46 20.85 13.36
N GLN A 384 17.09 21.99 13.63
CA GLN A 384 18.54 22.14 13.49
C GLN A 384 19.27 21.13 14.38
N HIS A 385 18.88 21.02 15.64
CA HIS A 385 19.49 20.10 16.59
C HIS A 385 19.37 18.64 16.14
N PHE A 386 18.22 18.24 15.58
CA PHE A 386 18.05 16.90 15.02
C PHE A 386 19.08 16.64 13.90
N PHE A 387 19.16 17.50 12.88
CA PHE A 387 20.08 17.29 11.76
C PHE A 387 21.55 17.46 12.14
N GLU A 388 21.89 18.25 13.15
CA GLU A 388 23.25 18.32 13.68
C GLU A 388 23.67 17.06 14.46
N THR A 389 22.72 16.33 15.03
CA THR A 389 23.04 15.24 15.98
C THR A 389 22.67 13.83 15.52
N TYR A 390 21.77 13.66 14.55
CA TYR A 390 21.24 12.34 14.17
C TYR A 390 22.29 11.33 13.70
N LYS A 391 23.39 11.82 13.09
CA LYS A 391 24.54 11.02 12.64
C LYS A 391 25.66 10.89 13.70
N SER A 392 25.55 11.49 14.89
CA SER A 392 26.68 11.61 15.85
C SER A 392 27.31 10.28 16.30
N LEU A 393 26.51 9.20 16.34
CA LEU A 393 26.99 7.86 16.71
C LEU A 393 27.30 6.98 15.48
N GLU A 394 27.19 7.52 14.27
CA GLU A 394 27.58 6.84 13.04
C GLU A 394 29.07 7.07 12.78
N LYS A 395 29.85 5.99 12.67
CA LYS A 395 31.31 6.07 12.49
C LYS A 395 31.63 6.82 11.18
N ASN A 396 32.53 7.80 11.26
CA ASN A 396 33.03 8.61 10.14
C ASN A 396 31.97 9.45 9.41
N LYS A 397 30.78 9.65 9.99
CA LYS A 397 29.78 10.56 9.45
C LYS A 397 29.71 11.85 10.24
N TRP A 398 29.34 12.92 9.57
CA TRP A 398 29.12 14.23 10.18
C TRP A 398 28.04 14.97 9.41
N SER A 399 27.39 15.90 10.08
CA SER A 399 26.44 16.82 9.46
C SER A 399 26.61 18.17 10.13
N LYS A 400 26.45 19.25 9.36
CA LYS A 400 26.56 20.60 9.86
C LYS A 400 25.48 21.47 9.24
N VAL A 401 24.68 22.09 10.10
CA VAL A 401 23.75 23.13 9.69
C VAL A 401 24.50 24.44 9.46
N MET A 402 24.24 25.06 8.32
CA MET A 402 24.84 26.33 7.90
C MET A 402 23.90 27.51 8.14
N GLY A 403 22.59 27.28 8.08
CA GLY A 403 21.58 28.28 8.38
C GLY A 403 20.26 28.00 7.69
N TRP A 404 19.32 28.92 7.85
CA TRP A 404 18.03 28.88 7.16
C TRP A 404 17.99 29.95 6.06
N ARG A 405 17.34 29.63 4.94
CA ARG A 405 16.89 30.60 3.94
C ARG A 405 15.37 30.64 3.87
N ASP A 406 14.85 31.79 3.45
CA ASP A 406 13.42 32.07 3.40
C ASP A 406 12.68 31.29 2.28
N LYS A 407 11.37 31.49 2.19
CA LYS A 407 10.53 30.85 1.18
C LYS A 407 10.97 31.14 -0.26
N ARG A 408 11.44 32.36 -0.55
CA ARG A 408 11.81 32.75 -1.91
C ARG A 408 13.00 31.93 -2.39
N GLU A 409 14.00 31.77 -1.53
CA GLU A 409 15.17 30.95 -1.83
C GLU A 409 14.81 29.45 -1.89
N ALA A 410 13.89 28.98 -1.05
CA ALA A 410 13.39 27.60 -1.12
C ALA A 410 12.64 27.29 -2.43
N ILE A 411 11.78 28.21 -2.90
CA ILE A 411 11.09 28.08 -4.20
C ILE A 411 12.09 28.06 -5.36
N LYS A 412 13.15 28.86 -5.25
CA LYS A 412 14.23 28.88 -6.24
C LYS A 412 14.94 27.52 -6.27
N GLU A 413 15.28 26.96 -5.12
CA GLU A 413 15.86 25.61 -4.99
C GLU A 413 14.99 24.55 -5.67
N VAL A 414 13.69 24.51 -5.34
CA VAL A 414 12.70 23.61 -5.96
C VAL A 414 12.70 23.75 -7.48
N SER A 415 12.69 24.97 -7.98
CA SER A 415 12.63 25.26 -9.42
C SER A 415 13.91 24.85 -10.15
N GLU A 416 15.07 25.08 -9.52
CA GLU A 416 16.39 24.72 -10.06
C GLU A 416 16.57 23.20 -10.09
N SER A 417 16.23 22.49 -9.01
CA SER A 417 16.27 21.02 -8.95
C SER A 417 15.32 20.38 -9.95
N ALA A 418 14.11 20.94 -10.12
CA ALA A 418 13.16 20.43 -11.11
C ALA A 418 13.60 20.71 -12.56
N ALA A 419 14.22 21.87 -12.82
CA ALA A 419 14.80 22.15 -14.13
C ALA A 419 16.00 21.22 -14.43
N THR A 420 16.76 20.80 -13.41
CA THR A 420 17.83 19.81 -13.53
C THR A 420 17.25 18.44 -13.85
N TYR A 421 16.21 18.01 -13.14
CA TYR A 421 15.45 16.81 -13.46
C TYR A 421 14.99 16.79 -14.92
N ASP A 422 14.36 17.87 -15.41
CA ASP A 422 13.88 17.96 -16.80
C ASP A 422 15.00 17.83 -17.86
N ARG A 423 16.23 18.26 -17.53
CA ARG A 423 17.38 18.18 -18.44
C ARG A 423 18.06 16.83 -18.42
N GLU A 424 18.12 16.19 -17.25
CA GLU A 424 19.02 15.07 -16.97
C GLU A 424 18.28 13.74 -16.77
N ALA A 425 17.04 13.78 -16.30
CA ALA A 425 16.22 12.61 -16.04
C ALA A 425 15.30 12.30 -17.22
N ALA A 426 15.75 11.43 -18.12
CA ALA A 426 14.90 10.61 -18.96
C ALA A 426 15.00 9.16 -18.48
N LYS A 427 14.54 8.87 -17.26
CA LYS A 427 14.42 7.49 -16.81
C LYS A 427 13.10 6.93 -17.30
N GLU A 428 13.16 5.94 -18.18
CA GLU A 428 12.04 5.02 -18.34
C GLU A 428 11.86 4.30 -17.00
N PHE A 429 10.65 4.35 -16.47
CA PHE A 429 10.31 3.53 -15.31
C PHE A 429 10.40 2.07 -15.72
N LEU A 430 11.39 1.38 -15.17
CA LEU A 430 11.51 -0.07 -15.27
C LEU A 430 10.25 -0.70 -14.65
N ASN A 431 9.78 -1.79 -15.23
CA ASN A 431 8.74 -2.59 -14.57
C ASN A 431 9.27 -3.02 -13.21
N VAL A 432 8.69 -2.45 -12.14
CA VAL A 432 9.06 -2.82 -10.78
C VAL A 432 8.75 -4.30 -10.58
N PRO A 433 9.67 -5.10 -10.02
CA PRO A 433 9.42 -6.50 -9.76
C PRO A 433 8.27 -6.66 -8.75
N LYS A 434 7.38 -7.62 -8.98
CA LYS A 434 6.41 -8.07 -7.95
C LYS A 434 7.18 -8.35 -6.65
N LEU A 435 6.59 -8.07 -5.48
CA LEU A 435 7.28 -8.25 -4.18
C LEU A 435 7.96 -9.63 -4.00
N TYR A 436 7.35 -10.69 -4.53
CA TYR A 436 7.90 -12.07 -4.51
C TYR A 436 9.18 -12.24 -5.35
N HIS A 437 9.33 -11.42 -6.38
CA HIS A 437 10.41 -11.44 -7.37
C HIS A 437 11.50 -10.41 -7.07
N LEU A 438 11.34 -9.59 -6.03
CA LEU A 438 12.41 -8.72 -5.55
C LEU A 438 13.67 -9.54 -5.31
N GLU A 439 14.82 -8.97 -5.67
CA GLU A 439 16.08 -9.67 -5.50
C GLU A 439 16.26 -10.11 -4.05
N ILE A 440 16.59 -11.38 -3.87
CA ILE A 440 16.87 -11.94 -2.54
C ILE A 440 18.02 -11.20 -1.84
N GLY A 441 18.89 -10.53 -2.58
CA GLY A 441 20.07 -9.81 -2.08
C GLY A 441 21.36 -10.42 -2.59
N VAL A 442 22.30 -9.56 -3.00
CA VAL A 442 23.57 -9.95 -3.65
C VAL A 442 24.48 -10.83 -2.78
N ASP A 443 24.33 -10.72 -1.46
CA ASP A 443 25.11 -11.47 -0.47
C ASP A 443 24.32 -12.67 0.10
N SER A 444 23.25 -13.10 -0.58
CA SER A 444 22.48 -14.28 -0.21
C SER A 444 23.34 -15.55 -0.20
N PRO A 445 23.18 -16.46 0.77
CA PRO A 445 22.18 -16.43 1.85
C PRO A 445 22.62 -15.63 3.09
N ALA A 446 23.85 -15.14 3.17
CA ALA A 446 24.42 -14.54 4.38
C ALA A 446 23.72 -13.23 4.80
N ILE A 447 23.32 -12.44 3.80
CA ILE A 447 22.43 -11.29 3.92
C ILE A 447 21.36 -11.43 2.86
N VAL A 448 20.10 -11.32 3.26
CA VAL A 448 18.95 -11.37 2.36
C VAL A 448 18.05 -10.17 2.58
N ASN A 449 17.27 -9.80 1.58
CA ASN A 449 16.14 -8.91 1.75
C ASN A 449 14.98 -9.68 2.38
N ALA A 450 14.19 -9.01 3.22
CA ALA A 450 12.93 -9.51 3.74
C ALA A 450 11.87 -8.42 3.59
N ILE A 451 10.65 -8.80 3.23
CA ILE A 451 9.50 -7.91 3.09
C ILE A 451 8.66 -8.01 4.36
N VAL A 452 8.39 -6.87 5.00
CA VAL A 452 7.58 -6.82 6.22
C VAL A 452 6.10 -6.90 5.87
N GLU A 453 5.39 -7.91 6.37
CA GLU A 453 3.93 -8.02 6.24
C GLU A 453 3.22 -7.55 7.51
N CYS A 454 3.72 -7.99 8.67
CA CYS A 454 3.16 -7.68 9.98
C CYS A 454 4.20 -6.96 10.84
N PRO A 455 4.00 -5.66 11.14
CA PRO A 455 4.84 -4.95 12.09
C PRO A 455 4.84 -5.60 13.48
N LYS A 456 5.95 -5.47 14.20
CA LYS A 456 6.08 -5.84 15.62
C LYS A 456 4.95 -5.22 16.43
N GLY A 457 4.31 -6.02 17.28
CA GLY A 457 3.17 -5.57 18.10
C GLY A 457 1.84 -5.54 17.36
N SER A 458 1.75 -6.05 16.13
CA SER A 458 0.46 -6.20 15.42
C SER A 458 -0.30 -7.44 15.91
N SER A 459 -1.61 -7.29 16.10
CA SER A 459 -2.56 -8.42 16.23
C SER A 459 -3.30 -8.71 14.92
N ASN A 460 -3.09 -7.87 13.91
CA ASN A 460 -3.56 -8.07 12.55
C ASN A 460 -2.52 -8.90 11.80
N LYS A 461 -2.94 -10.05 11.28
CA LYS A 461 -2.11 -10.88 10.42
C LYS A 461 -2.40 -10.51 8.97
N TYR A 462 -1.47 -9.77 8.38
CA TYR A 462 -1.46 -9.49 6.95
C TYR A 462 -0.73 -10.61 6.20
N LYS A 463 -1.05 -10.75 4.91
CA LYS A 463 -0.32 -11.59 3.98
C LYS A 463 -0.37 -10.93 2.61
N PHE A 464 0.71 -11.01 1.85
CA PHE A 464 0.68 -10.61 0.45
C PHE A 464 -0.22 -11.57 -0.33
N CYS A 465 -1.21 -11.00 -1.00
CA CYS A 465 -2.14 -11.73 -1.84
C CYS A 465 -1.67 -11.61 -3.29
N LYS A 466 -1.07 -12.68 -3.82
CA LYS A 466 -0.59 -12.74 -5.21
C LYS A 466 -1.68 -12.37 -6.23
N GLU A 467 -2.90 -12.84 -5.99
CA GLU A 467 -4.06 -12.60 -6.86
C GLU A 467 -4.41 -11.11 -6.91
N VAL A 468 -4.37 -10.42 -5.79
CA VAL A 468 -4.73 -9.00 -5.68
C VAL A 468 -3.54 -8.10 -6.00
N GLY A 469 -2.31 -8.63 -5.94
CA GLY A 469 -1.08 -7.85 -6.04
C GLY A 469 -0.87 -6.91 -4.85
N GLN A 470 -1.55 -7.16 -3.73
CA GLN A 470 -1.53 -6.29 -2.54
C GLN A 470 -1.45 -7.09 -1.25
N LEU A 471 -1.04 -6.41 -0.18
CA LEU A 471 -1.17 -6.93 1.17
C LEU A 471 -2.65 -6.97 1.57
N LYS A 472 -3.11 -8.15 1.98
CA LYS A 472 -4.47 -8.42 2.43
C LYS A 472 -4.46 -8.74 3.92
N LEU A 473 -5.46 -8.28 4.66
CA LEU A 473 -5.74 -8.78 5.99
C LEU A 473 -6.19 -10.24 5.89
N ASP A 474 -5.33 -11.18 6.29
CA ASP A 474 -5.69 -12.59 6.34
C ASP A 474 -6.67 -12.84 7.49
N ARG A 475 -6.34 -12.36 8.70
CA ARG A 475 -7.23 -12.42 9.87
C ARG A 475 -6.75 -11.53 11.00
N VAL A 476 -7.63 -11.30 11.98
CA VAL A 476 -7.21 -10.82 13.30
C VAL A 476 -6.96 -12.05 14.19
N PHE A 477 -5.93 -12.01 15.03
CA PHE A 477 -5.71 -13.11 15.97
C PHE A 477 -6.90 -13.34 16.89
N HIS A 478 -7.16 -14.62 17.16
CA HIS A 478 -8.26 -15.03 18.03
C HIS A 478 -7.90 -14.91 19.51
N SER A 479 -6.62 -15.06 19.83
CA SER A 479 -6.04 -14.75 21.13
C SER A 479 -5.69 -13.27 21.25
N SER A 480 -5.31 -12.83 22.46
CA SER A 480 -4.72 -11.51 22.69
C SER A 480 -3.22 -11.51 22.39
N ALA A 481 -2.83 -12.17 21.29
CA ALA A 481 -1.45 -12.28 20.84
C ALA A 481 -1.05 -11.08 19.99
N PHE A 482 0.24 -10.75 20.03
CA PHE A 482 0.86 -9.73 19.20
C PHE A 482 2.20 -10.25 18.71
N TYR A 483 2.56 -9.95 17.47
CA TYR A 483 3.83 -10.40 16.92
C TYR A 483 5.03 -9.88 17.76
N PRO A 484 5.95 -10.75 18.23
CA PRO A 484 7.07 -10.37 19.09
C PRO A 484 8.21 -9.66 18.34
N GLY A 485 8.25 -9.81 17.01
CA GLY A 485 9.14 -9.10 16.08
C GLY A 485 8.37 -8.69 14.83
N ASN A 486 9.03 -8.01 13.87
CA ASN A 486 8.38 -7.82 12.57
C ASN A 486 8.37 -9.16 11.84
N TYR A 487 7.32 -9.43 11.10
CA TYR A 487 7.13 -10.69 10.43
C TYR A 487 6.82 -10.46 8.96
N GLY A 488 7.32 -11.34 8.10
CA GLY A 488 6.98 -11.39 6.69
C GLY A 488 7.77 -12.48 6.02
N PHE A 489 8.34 -12.22 4.84
CA PHE A 489 8.96 -13.28 4.04
C PHE A 489 10.24 -12.84 3.33
N ILE A 490 11.03 -13.83 2.90
CA ILE A 490 12.23 -13.66 2.08
C ILE A 490 11.82 -13.84 0.60
N PRO A 491 11.99 -12.82 -0.27
CA PRO A 491 11.61 -12.93 -1.68
C PRO A 491 12.54 -13.91 -2.41
N GLN A 492 12.09 -14.40 -3.57
CA GLN A 492 12.78 -15.43 -4.36
C GLN A 492 13.17 -16.68 -3.54
N THR A 493 12.36 -17.07 -2.56
CA THR A 493 12.50 -18.35 -1.85
C THR A 493 11.20 -19.14 -1.91
N LEU A 494 11.29 -20.44 -1.65
CA LEU A 494 10.15 -21.34 -1.54
C LEU A 494 10.34 -22.28 -0.35
N GLY A 495 9.41 -22.24 0.59
CA GLY A 495 9.29 -23.19 1.69
C GLY A 495 8.65 -24.51 1.27
N SER A 496 8.59 -25.46 2.20
CA SER A 496 7.95 -26.78 1.97
C SER A 496 6.45 -26.70 1.73
N ASP A 497 5.81 -25.59 2.10
CA ASP A 497 4.40 -25.30 1.91
C ASP A 497 4.10 -24.60 0.57
N GLY A 498 5.13 -24.32 -0.24
CA GLY A 498 4.99 -23.61 -1.51
C GLY A 498 4.82 -22.09 -1.38
N ASN A 499 4.93 -21.52 -0.18
CA ASN A 499 5.00 -20.07 0.02
C ASN A 499 6.46 -19.62 0.13
N PRO A 500 6.77 -18.32 -0.01
CA PRO A 500 8.08 -17.80 0.35
C PRO A 500 8.41 -18.09 1.80
N MET A 501 9.69 -18.26 2.08
CA MET A 501 10.13 -18.60 3.42
C MET A 501 9.82 -17.46 4.40
N ASP A 502 9.20 -17.83 5.51
CA ASP A 502 8.85 -16.90 6.58
C ASP A 502 10.10 -16.36 7.30
N CYS A 503 10.06 -15.07 7.62
CA CYS A 503 11.12 -14.37 8.35
C CYS A 503 10.54 -13.56 9.50
N LEU A 504 11.03 -13.84 10.71
CA LEU A 504 10.84 -12.99 11.89
C LEU A 504 12.09 -12.11 12.07
N ILE A 505 11.91 -10.81 11.91
CA ILE A 505 12.95 -9.79 11.99
C ILE A 505 12.94 -9.18 13.40
N LEU A 506 13.98 -9.48 14.17
CA LEU A 506 14.20 -8.88 15.47
C LEU A 506 14.64 -7.42 15.30
N SER A 507 13.96 -6.50 15.96
CA SER A 507 14.27 -5.07 15.90
C SER A 507 13.83 -4.38 17.19
N GLY A 508 14.44 -3.23 17.47
CA GLY A 508 14.05 -2.39 18.60
C GLY A 508 12.63 -1.83 18.43
N TYR A 509 12.26 -1.47 17.20
CA TYR A 509 11.07 -0.69 16.88
C TYR A 509 10.24 -1.37 15.77
N PRO A 510 8.91 -1.21 15.76
CA PRO A 510 8.07 -1.68 14.66
C PRO A 510 8.55 -1.08 13.33
N LEU A 511 8.66 -1.94 12.31
CA LEU A 511 8.95 -1.52 10.95
C LEU A 511 7.65 -1.29 10.18
N HIS A 512 7.71 -0.41 9.19
CA HIS A 512 6.58 -0.14 8.32
C HIS A 512 6.15 -1.38 7.53
N PHE A 513 4.85 -1.52 7.28
CA PHE A 513 4.32 -2.59 6.45
C PHE A 513 4.79 -2.43 4.99
N GLY A 514 4.94 -3.53 4.26
CA GLY A 514 5.37 -3.52 2.86
C GLY A 514 6.81 -3.07 2.62
N CYS A 515 7.55 -2.65 3.65
CA CYS A 515 8.93 -2.21 3.48
C CYS A 515 9.90 -3.39 3.27
N ALA A 516 10.94 -3.16 2.46
CA ALA A 516 12.05 -4.08 2.31
C ALA A 516 13.11 -3.81 3.38
N VAL A 517 13.72 -4.89 3.91
CA VAL A 517 14.75 -4.80 4.94
C VAL A 517 15.88 -5.75 4.58
N SER A 518 17.11 -5.24 4.48
CA SER A 518 18.28 -6.11 4.37
C SER A 518 18.61 -6.67 5.74
N VAL A 519 18.45 -7.98 5.88
CA VAL A 519 18.57 -8.73 7.14
C VAL A 519 19.64 -9.80 7.05
N ARG A 520 20.25 -10.09 8.19
CA ARG A 520 21.17 -11.19 8.40
C ARG A 520 20.40 -12.31 9.11
N PRO A 521 20.19 -13.48 8.47
CA PRO A 521 19.69 -14.67 9.17
C PRO A 521 20.66 -15.05 10.30
N VAL A 522 20.17 -15.27 11.51
CA VAL A 522 20.99 -15.60 12.69
C VAL A 522 20.58 -16.93 13.33
N ALA A 523 19.34 -17.35 13.14
CA ALA A 523 18.84 -18.61 13.65
C ALA A 523 17.62 -19.06 12.84
N MET A 524 17.11 -20.25 13.17
CA MET A 524 15.90 -20.79 12.60
C MET A 524 15.10 -21.51 13.68
N MET A 525 13.80 -21.26 13.72
CA MET A 525 12.89 -21.96 14.61
C MET A 525 12.13 -23.02 13.82
N ASN A 526 12.29 -24.28 14.24
CA ASN A 526 11.64 -25.42 13.62
C ASN A 526 10.23 -25.56 14.21
N VAL A 527 9.23 -25.44 13.34
CA VAL A 527 7.82 -25.49 13.71
C VAL A 527 7.12 -26.50 12.83
N VAL A 528 6.15 -27.20 13.41
CA VAL A 528 5.20 -28.04 12.68
C VAL A 528 3.80 -27.57 13.03
N ASP A 529 3.00 -27.33 12.00
CA ASP A 529 1.58 -27.01 12.13
C ASP A 529 0.72 -28.11 11.48
N GLU A 530 -0.58 -27.87 11.35
CA GLU A 530 -1.53 -28.80 10.74
C GLU A 530 -1.25 -29.13 9.25
N ARG A 531 -0.45 -28.32 8.56
CA ARG A 531 -0.09 -28.48 7.13
C ARG A 531 1.27 -29.16 6.95
N GLY A 532 2.09 -29.22 8.00
CA GLY A 532 3.39 -29.88 8.00
C GLY A 532 4.50 -29.02 8.58
N PRO A 533 5.76 -29.22 8.15
CA PRO A 533 6.88 -28.38 8.55
C PRO A 533 6.69 -26.92 8.07
N ASP A 534 6.86 -25.97 8.99
CA ASP A 534 6.52 -24.56 8.80
C ASP A 534 7.61 -23.65 9.40
N THR A 535 8.83 -23.81 8.89
CA THR A 535 10.05 -23.25 9.49
C THR A 535 10.09 -21.72 9.44
N LYS A 536 10.56 -21.09 10.52
CA LYS A 536 10.70 -19.63 10.63
C LYS A 536 12.17 -19.22 10.66
N ILE A 537 12.62 -18.43 9.69
CA ILE A 537 13.94 -17.80 9.74
C ILE A 537 13.90 -16.66 10.76
N ILE A 538 14.90 -16.59 11.62
CA ILE A 538 15.08 -15.50 12.59
C ILE A 538 16.25 -14.65 12.11
N ALA A 539 16.01 -13.36 11.92
CA ALA A 539 16.98 -12.45 11.33
C ALA A 539 17.05 -11.12 12.07
N VAL A 540 18.15 -10.39 11.89
CA VAL A 540 18.35 -9.03 12.41
C VAL A 540 18.67 -8.08 11.25
N PRO A 541 18.19 -6.82 11.25
CA PRO A 541 18.58 -5.83 10.25
C PRO A 541 20.10 -5.61 10.25
N VAL A 542 20.71 -5.56 9.07
CA VAL A 542 22.17 -5.38 8.93
C VAL A 542 22.61 -4.00 9.43
N LYS A 543 21.76 -2.99 9.26
CA LYS A 543 22.00 -1.59 9.64
C LYS A 543 21.20 -1.17 10.89
N GLU A 544 21.15 -2.05 11.89
CA GLU A 544 20.70 -1.74 13.26
C GLU A 544 21.87 -1.94 14.24
N PRO A 545 22.51 -0.86 14.71
CA PRO A 545 23.71 -0.96 15.54
C PRO A 545 23.48 -1.68 16.88
N ARG A 546 22.27 -1.62 17.44
CA ARG A 546 21.94 -2.27 18.74
C ARG A 546 21.88 -3.79 18.63
N LEU A 547 21.71 -4.33 17.43
CA LEU A 547 21.65 -5.76 17.16
C LEU A 547 22.88 -6.25 16.39
N ALA A 548 23.90 -5.40 16.23
CA ALA A 548 25.09 -5.69 15.45
C ALA A 548 25.83 -6.94 15.96
N GLU A 549 25.83 -7.19 17.27
CA GLU A 549 26.51 -8.32 17.93
C GLU A 549 25.75 -9.66 17.82
N ILE A 550 24.48 -9.66 17.40
CA ILE A 550 23.73 -10.90 17.22
C ILE A 550 24.15 -11.54 15.89
N GLN A 551 24.92 -12.63 15.96
CA GLN A 551 25.41 -13.39 14.80
C GLN A 551 24.76 -14.76 14.68
N ASP A 552 24.50 -15.43 15.81
CA ASP A 552 23.97 -16.79 15.90
C ASP A 552 22.85 -16.91 16.95
N LEU A 553 22.26 -18.10 17.06
CA LEU A 553 21.19 -18.44 18.01
C LEU A 553 21.57 -18.17 19.47
N GLU A 554 22.84 -18.39 19.82
CA GLU A 554 23.39 -18.21 21.15
C GLU A 554 23.41 -16.73 21.58
N ASP A 555 23.55 -15.82 20.61
CA ASP A 555 23.60 -14.38 20.86
C ASP A 555 22.21 -13.77 21.10
N ILE A 556 21.14 -14.47 20.69
CA ILE A 556 19.78 -14.04 20.96
C ILE A 556 19.50 -14.19 22.46
N PRO A 557 19.08 -13.12 23.16
CA PRO A 557 18.75 -13.19 24.58
C PRO A 557 17.75 -14.31 24.88
N ALA A 558 17.99 -15.06 25.95
CA ALA A 558 17.18 -16.24 26.30
C ALA A 558 15.68 -15.91 26.39
N HIS A 559 15.34 -14.78 27.02
CA HIS A 559 13.95 -14.36 27.17
C HIS A 559 13.28 -14.01 25.84
N VAL A 560 14.03 -13.42 24.89
CA VAL A 560 13.51 -13.16 23.53
C VAL A 560 13.16 -14.47 22.82
N LYS A 561 13.98 -15.52 22.99
CA LYS A 561 13.66 -16.86 22.46
C LYS A 561 12.42 -17.46 23.12
N GLU A 562 12.25 -17.28 24.43
CA GLU A 562 11.06 -17.72 25.17
C GLU A 562 9.79 -16.99 24.71
N GLU A 563 9.85 -15.67 24.50
CA GLU A 563 8.72 -14.88 23.98
C GLU A 563 8.31 -15.34 22.58
N ILE A 564 9.28 -15.56 21.67
CA ILE A 564 9.02 -16.06 20.32
C ILE A 564 8.41 -17.46 20.36
N HIS A 565 9.00 -18.36 21.16
CA HIS A 565 8.49 -19.71 21.35
C HIS A 565 7.05 -19.69 21.88
N ASN A 566 6.79 -18.90 22.93
CA ASN A 566 5.46 -18.76 23.52
C ASN A 566 4.44 -18.22 22.51
N PHE A 567 4.80 -17.21 21.72
CA PHE A 567 3.92 -16.68 20.67
C PHE A 567 3.50 -17.78 19.69
N PHE A 568 4.45 -18.51 19.09
CA PHE A 568 4.11 -19.50 18.06
C PHE A 568 3.37 -20.72 18.60
N ILE A 569 3.53 -21.09 19.87
CA ILE A 569 2.69 -22.15 20.46
C ILE A 569 1.26 -21.68 20.66
N HIS A 570 1.06 -20.44 21.14
CA HIS A 570 -0.23 -20.01 21.68
C HIS A 570 -1.07 -19.14 20.73
N TYR A 571 -0.50 -18.58 19.66
CA TYR A 571 -1.24 -17.61 18.83
C TYR A 571 -2.50 -18.21 18.17
N LYS A 572 -2.47 -19.52 17.85
CA LYS A 572 -3.59 -20.28 17.26
C LYS A 572 -4.55 -20.91 18.29
N ASP A 573 -4.30 -20.81 19.60
CA ASP A 573 -5.04 -21.56 20.65
C ASP A 573 -6.57 -21.36 20.60
N LEU A 574 -7.02 -20.19 20.15
CA LEU A 574 -8.44 -19.82 20.08
C LEU A 574 -9.01 -19.83 18.65
N GLU A 575 -8.27 -20.29 17.63
CA GLU A 575 -8.75 -20.31 16.24
C GLU A 575 -9.83 -21.38 16.02
N ASP A 576 -9.45 -22.66 16.10
CA ASP A 576 -10.37 -23.80 16.11
C ASP A 576 -9.73 -25.00 16.83
N THR A 577 -10.48 -26.08 17.02
CA THR A 577 -10.01 -27.27 17.74
C THR A 577 -9.02 -28.13 16.95
N THR A 578 -8.75 -27.80 15.70
CA THR A 578 -7.91 -28.59 14.77
C THR A 578 -6.57 -27.93 14.45
N SER A 579 -6.50 -26.61 14.57
CA SER A 579 -5.32 -25.79 14.36
C SER A 579 -4.34 -25.99 15.51
N PHE A 580 -3.08 -26.28 15.19
CA PHE A 580 -2.05 -26.43 16.20
C PHE A 580 -0.71 -25.90 15.71
N THR A 581 0.17 -25.61 16.64
CA THR A 581 1.56 -25.30 16.31
C THR A 581 2.45 -25.89 17.38
N ARG A 582 3.49 -26.61 16.96
CA ARG A 582 4.48 -27.19 17.86
C ARG A 582 5.87 -26.76 17.43
N VAL A 583 6.57 -26.07 18.32
CA VAL A 583 7.99 -25.78 18.16
C VAL A 583 8.76 -27.07 18.46
N THR A 584 9.45 -27.61 17.45
CA THR A 584 10.22 -28.86 17.57
C THR A 584 11.67 -28.63 17.95
N GLY A 585 12.18 -27.40 17.78
CA GLY A 585 13.51 -27.00 18.24
C GLY A 585 13.99 -25.71 17.58
N TRP A 586 15.22 -25.34 17.88
CA TRP A 586 15.93 -24.22 17.27
C TRP A 586 17.18 -24.74 16.56
N SER A 587 17.53 -24.12 15.44
CA SER A 587 18.78 -24.36 14.72
C SER A 587 19.59 -23.06 14.65
N GLY A 588 20.91 -23.18 14.69
CA GLY A 588 21.83 -22.05 14.57
C GLY A 588 21.88 -21.46 13.16
N ARG A 589 22.73 -20.45 13.00
CA ARG A 589 22.91 -19.68 11.76
C ARG A 589 23.20 -20.56 10.56
N GLU A 590 24.10 -21.54 10.67
CA GLU A 590 24.54 -22.38 9.55
C GLU A 590 23.35 -23.07 8.86
N GLU A 591 22.47 -23.69 9.65
CA GLU A 591 21.29 -24.38 9.12
C GLU A 591 20.25 -23.37 8.57
N ALA A 592 20.12 -22.20 9.20
CA ALA A 592 19.26 -21.14 8.68
C ALA A 592 19.70 -20.70 7.28
N LEU A 593 21.00 -20.47 7.08
CA LEU A 593 21.59 -20.11 5.78
C LEU A 593 21.40 -21.23 4.75
N ALA A 594 21.65 -22.48 5.14
CA ALA A 594 21.45 -23.63 4.27
C ALA A 594 19.98 -23.76 3.84
N THR A 595 19.03 -23.47 4.75
CA THR A 595 17.60 -23.50 4.45
C THR A 595 17.20 -22.38 3.49
N VAL A 596 17.68 -21.15 3.71
CA VAL A 596 17.46 -20.02 2.79
C VAL A 596 18.01 -20.33 1.39
N HIS A 597 19.21 -20.88 1.31
CA HIS A 597 19.81 -21.30 0.03
C HIS A 597 18.96 -22.34 -0.69
N ARG A 598 18.53 -23.41 0.01
CA ARG A 598 17.64 -24.43 -0.56
C ARG A 598 16.32 -23.83 -1.04
N GLY A 599 15.74 -22.92 -0.25
CA GLY A 599 14.52 -22.23 -0.64
C GLY A 599 14.70 -21.37 -1.89
N ASN A 600 15.86 -20.72 -2.05
CA ASN A 600 16.19 -19.97 -3.26
C ASN A 600 16.39 -20.89 -4.47
N GLU A 601 17.08 -22.03 -4.32
CA GLU A 601 17.17 -23.04 -5.38
C GLU A 601 15.79 -23.56 -5.80
N TRP A 602 14.91 -23.84 -4.83
CA TRP A 602 13.54 -24.28 -5.10
C TRP A 602 12.73 -23.23 -5.84
N PHE A 603 12.90 -21.95 -5.51
CA PHE A 603 12.27 -20.87 -6.26
C PHE A 603 12.70 -20.87 -7.74
N TYR A 604 13.98 -21.06 -8.06
CA TYR A 604 14.41 -21.12 -9.47
C TYR A 604 13.96 -22.40 -10.18
N LEU A 605 13.92 -23.53 -9.48
CA LEU A 605 13.49 -24.82 -10.06
C LEU A 605 11.97 -24.89 -10.26
N PHE A 606 11.21 -24.30 -9.35
CA PHE A 606 9.77 -24.51 -9.25
C PHE A 606 8.95 -23.22 -9.21
N GLY A 607 9.49 -22.07 -8.81
CA GLY A 607 8.75 -20.82 -8.66
C GLY A 607 8.04 -20.39 -9.95
N GLN A 608 8.75 -20.32 -11.08
CA GLN A 608 8.12 -20.02 -12.38
C GLN A 608 7.11 -21.10 -12.81
N ARG A 609 7.42 -22.38 -12.54
CA ARG A 609 6.51 -23.49 -12.86
C ARG A 609 5.26 -23.51 -11.98
N MET A 610 5.36 -23.02 -10.75
CA MET A 610 4.25 -22.87 -9.81
C MET A 610 3.39 -21.69 -10.22
N ASP A 611 3.97 -20.55 -10.59
CA ASP A 611 3.19 -19.42 -11.10
C ASP A 611 2.46 -19.80 -12.41
N ASP A 612 3.10 -20.55 -13.32
CA ASP A 612 2.45 -21.09 -14.52
C ASP A 612 1.34 -22.11 -14.21
N ALA A 613 1.57 -22.99 -13.23
CA ALA A 613 0.60 -24.00 -12.82
C ALA A 613 -0.58 -23.36 -12.08
N GLU A 614 -0.33 -22.40 -11.20
CA GLU A 614 -1.32 -21.60 -10.48
C GLU A 614 -2.15 -20.78 -11.48
N ALA A 615 -1.52 -20.12 -12.46
CA ALA A 615 -2.22 -19.40 -13.52
C ALA A 615 -3.12 -20.33 -14.35
N LYS A 616 -2.65 -21.55 -14.68
CA LYS A 616 -3.45 -22.57 -15.38
C LYS A 616 -4.58 -23.12 -14.51
N VAL A 617 -4.33 -23.39 -13.23
CA VAL A 617 -5.36 -23.85 -12.28
C VAL A 617 -6.41 -22.77 -12.12
N TYR A 618 -6.00 -21.52 -11.92
CA TYR A 618 -6.88 -20.37 -11.82
C TYR A 618 -7.74 -20.20 -13.09
N ALA A 619 -7.15 -20.26 -14.28
CA ALA A 619 -7.89 -20.23 -15.55
C ALA A 619 -8.88 -21.40 -15.68
N LEU A 620 -8.47 -22.62 -15.33
CA LEU A 620 -9.34 -23.79 -15.34
C LEU A 620 -10.49 -23.68 -14.32
N GLU A 621 -10.24 -23.06 -13.16
CA GLU A 621 -11.26 -22.81 -12.15
C GLU A 621 -12.29 -21.77 -12.62
N GLN A 622 -11.83 -20.74 -13.34
CA GLN A 622 -12.69 -19.76 -14.02
C GLN A 622 -13.56 -20.42 -15.09
N ASP A 623 -12.97 -21.23 -15.97
CA ASP A 623 -13.70 -21.98 -17.00
C ASP A 623 -14.75 -22.91 -16.38
N LYS A 624 -14.37 -23.59 -15.29
CA LYS A 624 -15.27 -24.47 -14.54
C LYS A 624 -16.40 -23.70 -13.85
N ALA A 625 -16.15 -22.47 -13.41
CA ALA A 625 -17.18 -21.60 -12.87
C ALA A 625 -18.15 -21.13 -13.97
N HIS A 626 -17.62 -20.74 -15.12
CA HIS A 626 -18.39 -20.36 -16.29
C HIS A 626 -19.31 -21.49 -16.77
N MET A 627 -18.76 -22.69 -16.98
CA MET A 627 -19.53 -23.88 -17.39
C MET A 627 -20.64 -24.24 -16.38
N ARG A 628 -20.42 -24.04 -15.07
CA ARG A 628 -21.46 -24.27 -14.05
C ARG A 628 -22.62 -23.27 -14.18
N LYS A 629 -22.34 -22.00 -14.50
CA LYS A 629 -23.34 -20.96 -14.71
C LYS A 629 -24.20 -21.24 -15.95
N GLU A 630 -23.56 -21.66 -17.04
CA GLU A 630 -24.26 -22.06 -18.27
C GLU A 630 -25.16 -23.29 -18.03
N MET A 631 -24.64 -24.31 -17.34
CA MET A 631 -25.40 -25.51 -17.01
C MET A 631 -26.62 -25.19 -16.14
N SER A 632 -26.50 -24.28 -15.17
CA SER A 632 -27.62 -23.82 -14.34
C SER A 632 -28.68 -23.09 -15.17
N THR A 633 -28.27 -22.26 -16.13
CA THR A 633 -29.17 -21.52 -17.03
C THR A 633 -29.94 -22.48 -17.94
N MET A 634 -29.24 -23.49 -18.46
CA MET A 634 -29.84 -24.54 -19.29
C MET A 634 -30.85 -25.39 -18.51
N GLN A 635 -30.54 -25.73 -17.25
CA GLN A 635 -31.48 -26.43 -16.36
C GLN A 635 -32.76 -25.63 -16.10
N ALA A 636 -32.64 -24.31 -15.84
CA ALA A 636 -33.80 -23.43 -15.66
C ALA A 636 -34.66 -23.37 -16.94
N THR A 637 -34.02 -23.27 -18.11
CA THR A 637 -34.71 -23.26 -19.42
C THR A 637 -35.46 -24.58 -19.67
N CYS A 638 -34.83 -25.73 -19.37
CA CYS A 638 -35.48 -27.03 -19.49
C CYS A 638 -36.70 -27.16 -18.56
N ALA A 639 -36.63 -26.64 -17.33
CA ALA A 639 -37.75 -26.64 -16.39
C ALA A 639 -38.93 -25.79 -16.90
N GLU A 640 -38.64 -24.62 -17.49
CA GLU A 640 -39.67 -23.77 -18.10
C GLU A 640 -40.34 -24.45 -19.31
N LEU A 641 -39.54 -25.05 -20.20
CA LEU A 641 -40.06 -25.79 -21.36
C LEU A 641 -40.92 -26.98 -20.95
N LYS A 642 -40.51 -27.71 -19.90
CA LYS A 642 -41.30 -28.83 -19.36
C LYS A 642 -42.66 -28.34 -18.85
N THR A 643 -42.68 -27.23 -18.11
CA THR A 643 -43.92 -26.62 -17.62
C THR A 643 -44.83 -26.19 -18.78
N LYS A 644 -44.27 -25.63 -19.85
CA LYS A 644 -45.04 -25.27 -21.07
C LYS A 644 -45.59 -26.49 -21.81
N MET A 645 -44.82 -27.58 -21.90
CA MET A 645 -45.28 -28.84 -22.50
C MET A 645 -46.44 -29.44 -21.69
N GLU A 646 -46.31 -29.54 -20.38
CA GLU A 646 -47.38 -30.05 -19.49
C GLU A 646 -48.66 -29.21 -19.64
N ALA A 647 -48.55 -27.89 -19.75
CA ALA A 647 -49.69 -27.00 -19.99
C ALA A 647 -50.33 -27.19 -21.37
N LEU A 648 -49.55 -27.49 -22.41
CA LEU A 648 -50.05 -27.80 -23.76
C LEU A 648 -50.74 -29.16 -23.81
N GLU A 649 -50.18 -30.19 -23.19
CA GLU A 649 -50.80 -31.52 -23.08
C GLU A 649 -52.14 -31.44 -22.35
N ALA A 650 -52.22 -30.68 -21.25
CA ALA A 650 -53.46 -30.46 -20.52
C ALA A 650 -54.52 -29.70 -21.35
N LYS A 651 -54.10 -28.84 -22.29
CA LYS A 651 -55.01 -28.18 -23.24
C LYS A 651 -55.45 -29.12 -24.35
N LEU A 652 -54.58 -30.02 -24.82
CA LEU A 652 -54.89 -30.97 -25.89
C LEU A 652 -55.83 -32.10 -25.42
N SER A 653 -55.78 -32.44 -24.13
CA SER A 653 -56.66 -33.42 -23.49
C SER A 653 -58.06 -32.89 -23.15
N LYS A 654 -58.27 -31.58 -23.19
CA LYS A 654 -59.59 -30.92 -23.04
C LYS A 654 -60.21 -30.70 -24.40
#